data_AF-A0A8H3V2Z9-F1
#
_entry.id   AF-A0A8H3V2Z9-F1
#
_cell.length_a   1.000
_cell.length_b   1.000
_cell.length_c   1.000
_cell.angle_alpha   90.00
_cell.angle_beta   90.00
_cell.angle_gamma   90.00
#
_symmetry.space_group_name_H-M   'P 1'
#
loop_
_entity.id
_entity.type
_entity.pdbx_description
1 polymer ?
#
loop_
_entity_poly.entity_id
_entity_poly.type
_entity_poly.pdbx_seq_one_letter_code
_entity_poly.pdbx_strand_id
1 'polypeptide(L)'
;MTKKSMTSADKTANEQLGARVDTVAEELVGTRAANDKLHDTVSVLSKRLDDSRGEKDGLHATVDILSEKLDDQARAGKAEKEELHATVDILSKKLDDQARAGKAEKGELHDTVNVLSKRLDDQARASQAEKDKLQAMVDKLVLVTESLSQTAMANSDKNEQLQISIEMSRKQHDNNRQQLHQIPLHIGDDVNHLSKVVHSLRLHDDKLEAGIEKMKETVERGDNINHDNHEILRQTVGEQNEQLAVLIKNVGEQHNSTSQRFVDHHREWHGDHEEMRNMFDRLNKDDKKLQSRIEAMEEKMAAQSMDGISDSTLNTLKDDQEMLRQTVDDLVKGHDKFQSEVAIMKAFREHSLKLHVKVNHLAKTTKTLSEKAVAEEVKGEVYVNILNQLKQEDAAAAVANGVKKEQSETLIKEVQKLVKASSAHHEKGKEIKKSLIDLQADYEKIMAHIEMTENTLRLRVEKMEEQMAAQFAADDVPHERIGRLGDVDRENTLDQSIRALKDGHEYLHQKISDLVKDNEKSHAEVMAPKDCLEDTKVLTNKVDGLERAQGQIILRLKSMAEQLPVVSSEQATDDEIPPPLIILNGLVCQRNGLIKNDEDKLVGQIVHGDTKMIHHRGSRCDAHGHVYSPWSPYGVEGWARTLTPSQARGLMSKDGEEATV
;
A
#
# COMPACT_ATOMS: atom_id res chain seq x y z
N MET A 1 14.22 96.47 154.68
CA MET A 1 13.74 95.96 155.99
C MET A 1 13.54 94.46 155.79
N THR A 2 14.18 93.50 156.45
CA THR A 2 15.03 93.41 157.66
C THR A 2 16.20 92.44 157.37
N LYS A 3 17.43 92.85 157.69
CA LYS A 3 18.66 92.02 157.58
C LYS A 3 18.60 90.86 158.58
N LYS A 4 18.80 89.63 158.11
CA LYS A 4 19.26 88.50 158.95
C LYS A 4 20.49 87.90 158.28
N SER A 5 21.59 87.87 159.02
CA SER A 5 22.91 87.40 158.62
C SER A 5 22.90 85.90 158.31
N MET A 6 23.19 85.53 157.05
CA MET A 6 23.47 84.15 156.64
C MET A 6 24.88 83.76 157.07
N THR A 7 24.99 82.56 157.64
CA THR A 7 26.20 82.00 158.23
C THR A 7 27.09 81.35 157.15
N SER A 8 28.39 81.18 157.40
CA SER A 8 29.35 80.69 156.40
C SER A 8 29.06 79.28 155.83
N ALA A 9 28.19 78.51 156.48
CA ALA A 9 27.65 77.25 155.95
C ALA A 9 26.73 77.46 154.73
N ASP A 10 25.97 78.56 154.70
CA ASP A 10 25.06 78.86 153.58
C ASP A 10 25.80 79.27 152.31
N LYS A 11 27.00 79.86 152.43
CA LYS A 11 27.81 80.24 151.27
C LYS A 11 28.36 79.02 150.52
N THR A 12 28.74 77.99 151.27
CA THR A 12 29.26 76.72 150.72
C THR A 12 28.14 75.87 150.11
N ALA A 13 26.95 75.87 150.71
CA ALA A 13 25.77 75.21 150.14
C ALA A 13 25.29 75.89 148.86
N ASN A 14 25.37 77.22 148.77
CA ASN A 14 24.98 77.97 147.57
C ASN A 14 25.99 77.82 146.42
N GLU A 15 27.28 77.68 146.72
CA GLU A 15 28.30 77.35 145.71
C GLU A 15 28.18 75.89 145.21
N GLN A 16 27.86 74.93 146.09
CA GLN A 16 27.57 73.55 145.68
C GLN A 16 26.26 73.43 144.89
N LEU A 17 25.23 74.24 145.21
CA LEU A 17 24.00 74.35 144.42
C LEU A 17 24.28 74.97 143.06
N GLY A 18 25.11 76.03 142.98
CA GLY A 18 25.55 76.62 141.71
C GLY A 18 26.25 75.60 140.80
N ALA A 19 27.24 74.88 141.31
CA ALA A 19 27.96 73.86 140.55
C ALA A 19 27.05 72.69 140.09
N ARG A 20 26.08 72.27 140.92
CA ARG A 20 25.09 71.25 140.52
C ARG A 20 24.09 71.78 139.49
N VAL A 21 23.69 73.05 139.58
CA VAL A 21 22.83 73.70 138.57
C VAL A 21 23.57 73.84 137.24
N ASP A 22 24.85 74.19 137.25
CA ASP A 22 25.68 74.28 136.04
C ASP A 22 25.88 72.90 135.40
N THR A 23 26.13 71.86 136.22
CA THR A 23 26.23 70.46 135.73
C THR A 23 24.91 69.99 135.12
N VAL A 24 23.78 70.26 135.79
CA VAL A 24 22.44 69.91 135.28
C VAL A 24 22.10 70.73 134.03
N ALA A 25 22.55 71.98 133.94
CA ALA A 25 22.37 72.82 132.75
C ALA A 25 23.18 72.29 131.56
N GLU A 26 24.42 71.85 131.76
CA GLU A 26 25.23 71.20 130.73
C GLU A 26 24.63 69.86 130.28
N GLU A 27 24.13 69.04 131.22
CA GLU A 27 23.39 67.80 130.89
C GLU A 27 22.09 68.09 130.12
N LEU A 28 21.36 69.16 130.48
CA LEU A 28 20.17 69.60 129.75
C LEU A 28 20.48 70.15 128.36
N VAL A 29 21.62 70.84 128.18
CA VAL A 29 22.08 71.29 126.86
C VAL A 29 22.54 70.09 126.01
N GLY A 30 23.24 69.12 126.60
CA GLY A 30 23.65 67.89 125.94
C GLY A 30 22.45 67.02 125.51
N THR A 31 21.44 66.89 126.37
CA THR A 31 20.19 66.18 126.03
C THR A 31 19.37 66.91 124.98
N ARG A 32 19.33 68.26 125.00
CA ARG A 32 18.68 69.06 123.95
C ARG A 32 19.38 68.88 122.61
N ALA A 33 20.71 68.95 122.56
CA ALA A 33 21.49 68.69 121.36
C ALA A 33 21.34 67.25 120.84
N ALA A 34 21.22 66.27 121.74
CA ALA A 34 20.91 64.89 121.38
C ALA A 34 19.49 64.75 120.80
N ASN A 35 18.52 65.49 121.37
CA ASN A 35 17.14 65.49 120.90
C ASN A 35 17.00 66.18 119.53
N ASP A 36 17.75 67.25 119.28
CA ASP A 36 17.80 67.91 117.97
C ASP A 36 18.41 66.98 116.92
N LYS A 37 19.52 66.29 117.23
CA LYS A 37 20.09 65.25 116.36
C LYS A 37 19.10 64.12 116.10
N LEU A 38 18.35 63.70 117.12
CA LEU A 38 17.33 62.67 116.98
C LEU A 38 16.20 63.16 116.06
N HIS A 39 15.75 64.40 116.21
CA HIS A 39 14.76 65.00 115.34
C HIS A 39 15.23 65.11 113.88
N ASP A 40 16.50 65.48 113.65
CA ASP A 40 17.10 65.50 112.32
C ASP A 40 17.15 64.09 111.72
N THR A 41 17.56 63.07 112.51
CA THR A 41 17.56 61.68 112.03
C THR A 41 16.16 61.17 111.71
N VAL A 42 15.16 61.51 112.52
CA VAL A 42 13.75 61.16 112.27
C VAL A 42 13.25 61.86 111.01
N SER A 43 13.59 63.13 110.80
CA SER A 43 13.23 63.87 109.59
C SER A 43 13.83 63.23 108.32
N VAL A 44 15.12 62.86 108.37
CA VAL A 44 15.80 62.16 107.27
C VAL A 44 15.18 60.77 107.03
N LEU A 45 14.86 60.02 108.08
CA LEU A 45 14.22 58.71 107.97
C LEU A 45 12.79 58.81 107.43
N SER A 46 11.99 59.80 107.85
CA SER A 46 10.66 60.06 107.29
C SER A 46 10.75 60.40 105.81
N LYS A 47 11.68 61.26 105.40
CA LYS A 47 11.89 61.59 103.99
C LYS A 47 12.26 60.35 103.17
N ARG A 48 13.20 59.52 103.68
CA ARG A 48 13.57 58.25 103.02
C ARG A 48 12.39 57.27 102.94
N LEU A 49 11.52 57.24 103.95
CA LEU A 49 10.34 56.40 103.95
C LEU A 49 9.33 56.86 102.89
N ASP A 50 9.14 58.18 102.74
CA ASP A 50 8.26 58.76 101.72
C ASP A 50 8.84 58.55 100.30
N ASP A 51 10.14 58.74 100.10
CA ASP A 51 10.82 58.42 98.84
C ASP A 51 10.67 56.93 98.48
N SER A 52 10.85 56.03 99.46
CA SER A 52 10.66 54.58 99.27
C SER A 52 9.21 54.19 98.98
N ARG A 53 8.23 54.89 99.56
CA ARG A 53 6.81 54.71 99.21
C ARG A 53 6.53 55.17 97.78
N GLY A 54 7.08 56.31 97.36
CA GLY A 54 6.98 56.78 95.98
C GLY A 54 7.59 55.81 94.98
N GLU A 55 8.75 55.23 95.30
CA GLU A 55 9.36 54.17 94.48
C GLU A 55 8.50 52.91 94.42
N LYS A 56 7.93 52.49 95.56
CA LYS A 56 7.01 51.35 95.61
C LYS A 56 5.75 51.58 94.76
N ASP A 57 5.15 52.76 94.82
CA ASP A 57 3.98 53.12 94.03
C ASP A 57 4.32 53.17 92.54
N GLY A 58 5.50 53.68 92.18
CA GLY A 58 6.04 53.63 90.83
C GLY A 58 6.23 52.20 90.32
N LEU A 59 6.79 51.31 91.15
CA LEU A 59 6.93 49.89 90.82
C LEU A 59 5.57 49.22 90.64
N HIS A 60 4.59 49.50 91.50
CA HIS A 60 3.23 48.98 91.34
C HIS A 60 2.61 49.41 90.00
N ALA A 61 2.72 50.69 89.63
CA ALA A 61 2.24 51.16 88.33
C ALA A 61 2.93 50.44 87.16
N THR A 62 4.24 50.17 87.25
CA THR A 62 4.93 49.39 86.21
C THR A 62 4.45 47.94 86.15
N VAL A 63 4.15 47.31 87.29
CA VAL A 63 3.61 45.94 87.35
C VAL A 63 2.22 45.89 86.71
N ASP A 64 1.37 46.88 86.97
CA ASP A 64 0.03 46.96 86.37
C ASP A 64 0.11 47.10 84.85
N ILE A 65 0.98 47.99 84.35
CA ILE A 65 1.22 48.16 82.89
C ILE A 65 1.77 46.89 82.25
N LEU A 66 2.71 46.21 82.92
CA LEU A 66 3.27 44.96 82.40
C LEU A 66 2.24 43.82 82.42
N SER A 67 1.37 43.78 83.42
CA SER A 67 0.28 42.81 83.51
C SER A 67 -0.73 43.02 82.38
N GLU A 68 -1.13 44.26 82.11
CA GLU A 68 -2.02 44.61 80.99
C GLU A 68 -1.39 44.25 79.63
N LYS A 69 -0.10 44.56 79.43
CA LYS A 69 0.62 44.15 78.20
C LYS A 69 0.69 42.65 78.03
N LEU A 70 0.85 41.89 79.11
CA LEU A 70 0.89 40.43 79.07
C LEU A 70 -0.50 39.86 78.72
N ASP A 71 -1.56 40.44 79.28
CA ASP A 71 -2.94 40.08 78.95
C ASP A 71 -3.29 40.37 77.48
N ASP A 72 -2.85 41.51 76.95
CA ASP A 72 -3.03 41.85 75.54
C ASP A 72 -2.22 40.92 74.61
N GLN A 73 -0.99 40.56 74.98
CA GLN A 73 -0.22 39.54 74.26
C GLN A 73 -0.90 38.17 74.30
N ALA A 74 -1.47 37.77 75.43
CA ALA A 74 -2.20 36.52 75.55
C ALA A 74 -3.48 36.51 74.68
N ARG A 75 -4.21 37.64 74.62
CA ARG A 75 -5.37 37.81 73.73
C ARG A 75 -4.96 37.77 72.26
N ALA A 76 -3.88 38.45 71.89
CA ALA A 76 -3.36 38.44 70.52
C ALA A 76 -2.92 37.03 70.09
N GLY A 77 -2.16 36.32 70.95
CA GLY A 77 -1.75 34.95 70.68
C GLY A 77 -2.92 33.97 70.58
N LYS A 78 -4.00 34.19 71.35
CA LYS A 78 -5.24 33.40 71.21
C LYS A 78 -5.93 33.67 69.87
N ALA A 79 -6.03 34.93 69.44
CA ALA A 79 -6.63 35.29 68.16
C ALA A 79 -5.85 34.72 66.97
N GLU A 80 -4.51 34.82 67.00
CA GLU A 80 -3.64 34.23 65.98
C GLU A 80 -3.79 32.70 65.92
N LYS A 81 -3.88 32.04 67.08
CA LYS A 81 -4.14 30.59 67.14
C LYS A 81 -5.50 30.21 66.53
N GLU A 82 -6.55 30.99 66.79
CA GLU A 82 -7.88 30.77 66.21
C GLU A 82 -7.88 30.98 64.69
N GLU A 83 -7.17 31.99 64.19
CA GLU A 83 -6.98 32.23 62.76
C GLU A 83 -6.21 31.09 62.09
N LEU A 84 -5.09 30.64 62.70
CA LEU A 84 -4.33 29.50 62.20
C LEU A 84 -5.18 28.22 62.16
N HIS A 85 -5.99 27.95 63.19
CA HIS A 85 -6.92 26.82 63.16
C HIS A 85 -7.94 26.93 62.01
N ALA A 86 -8.52 28.11 61.79
CA ALA A 86 -9.44 28.32 60.67
C ALA A 86 -8.76 28.10 59.31
N THR A 87 -7.51 28.54 59.14
CA THR A 87 -6.76 28.29 57.90
C THR A 87 -6.44 26.81 57.70
N VAL A 88 -6.09 26.08 58.77
CA VAL A 88 -5.84 24.63 58.74
C VAL A 88 -7.11 23.87 58.36
N ASP A 89 -8.28 24.26 58.87
CA ASP A 89 -9.56 23.64 58.51
C ASP A 89 -9.90 23.87 57.03
N ILE A 90 -9.67 25.08 56.51
CA ILE A 90 -9.88 25.41 55.09
C ILE A 90 -8.93 24.59 54.20
N LEU A 91 -7.65 24.49 54.56
CA LEU A 91 -6.67 23.73 53.81
C LEU A 91 -6.96 22.23 53.84
N SER A 92 -7.37 21.70 54.99
CA SER A 92 -7.78 20.30 55.14
C SER A 92 -8.97 19.97 54.23
N LYS A 93 -9.98 20.85 54.20
CA LYS A 93 -11.13 20.69 53.30
C LYS A 93 -10.74 20.74 51.81
N LYS A 94 -9.86 21.67 51.44
CA LYS A 94 -9.34 21.75 50.06
C LYS A 94 -8.58 20.48 49.66
N LEU A 95 -7.79 19.92 50.58
CA LEU A 95 -7.06 18.68 50.35
C LEU A 95 -8.00 17.49 50.18
N ASP A 96 -9.06 17.41 51.00
CA ASP A 96 -10.10 16.38 50.86
C ASP A 96 -10.86 16.49 49.54
N ASP A 97 -11.21 17.70 49.11
CA ASP A 97 -11.87 17.96 47.82
C ASP A 97 -10.95 17.57 46.65
N GLN A 98 -9.66 17.90 46.70
CA GLN A 98 -8.67 17.48 45.71
C GLN A 98 -8.50 15.96 45.69
N ALA A 99 -8.47 15.30 46.85
CA ALA A 99 -8.37 13.85 46.94
C ALA A 99 -9.62 13.15 46.37
N ARG A 100 -10.81 13.73 46.55
CA ARG A 100 -12.04 13.24 45.93
C ARG A 100 -12.05 13.43 44.42
N ALA A 101 -11.62 14.60 43.93
CA ALA A 101 -11.49 14.87 42.50
C ALA A 101 -10.50 13.91 41.83
N GLY A 102 -9.33 13.71 42.43
CA GLY A 102 -8.34 12.74 41.91
C GLY A 102 -8.83 11.29 41.92
N LYS A 103 -9.66 10.89 42.89
CA LYS A 103 -10.31 9.57 42.88
C LYS A 103 -11.34 9.43 41.77
N ALA A 104 -12.12 10.48 41.48
CA ALA A 104 -13.09 10.48 40.39
C ALA A 104 -12.39 10.38 39.03
N GLU A 105 -11.37 11.22 38.80
CA GLU A 105 -10.56 11.19 37.56
C GLU A 105 -9.88 9.83 37.36
N LYS A 106 -9.34 9.24 38.43
CA LYS A 106 -8.78 7.88 38.37
C LYS A 106 -9.85 6.82 38.00
N GLY A 107 -11.08 6.98 38.47
CA GLY A 107 -12.20 6.12 38.10
C GLY A 107 -12.54 6.23 36.61
N GLU A 108 -12.68 7.44 36.10
CA GLU A 108 -12.94 7.70 34.68
C GLU A 108 -11.82 7.18 33.77
N LEU A 109 -10.55 7.37 34.17
CA LEU A 109 -9.41 6.81 33.47
C LEU A 109 -9.42 5.27 33.49
N HIS A 110 -9.81 4.66 34.60
CA HIS A 110 -9.94 3.20 34.66
C HIS A 110 -11.05 2.68 33.73
N ASP A 111 -12.20 3.35 33.68
CA ASP A 111 -13.30 2.99 32.79
C ASP A 111 -12.92 3.15 31.32
N THR A 112 -12.23 4.22 30.96
CA THR A 112 -11.72 4.42 29.58
C THR A 112 -10.69 3.36 29.20
N VAL A 113 -9.77 2.99 30.09
CA VAL A 113 -8.82 1.89 29.87
C VAL A 113 -9.54 0.55 29.68
N ASN A 114 -10.60 0.28 30.44
CA ASN A 114 -11.40 -0.94 30.27
C ASN A 114 -12.14 -0.97 28.93
N VAL A 115 -12.72 0.16 28.49
CA VAL A 115 -13.35 0.29 27.18
C VAL A 115 -12.34 0.09 26.05
N LEU A 116 -11.15 0.68 26.15
CA LEU A 116 -10.08 0.52 25.15
C LEU A 116 -9.55 -0.92 25.11
N SER A 117 -9.38 -1.56 26.27
CA SER A 117 -8.96 -2.97 26.34
C SER A 117 -9.97 -3.88 25.65
N LYS A 118 -11.27 -3.68 25.91
CA LYS A 118 -12.34 -4.43 25.23
C LYS A 118 -12.33 -4.20 23.72
N ARG A 119 -12.13 -2.96 23.26
CA ARG A 119 -12.05 -2.64 21.83
C ARG A 119 -10.84 -3.30 21.17
N LEU A 120 -9.71 -3.39 21.87
CA LEU A 120 -8.51 -4.07 21.39
C LEU A 120 -8.75 -5.59 21.26
N ASP A 121 -9.43 -6.20 22.25
CA ASP A 121 -9.82 -7.61 22.18
C ASP A 121 -10.78 -7.90 21.01
N ASP A 122 -11.77 -7.02 20.81
CA ASP A 122 -12.71 -7.13 19.69
C ASP A 122 -11.99 -6.98 18.33
N GLN A 123 -11.02 -6.06 18.23
CA GLN A 123 -10.18 -5.89 17.04
C GLN A 123 -9.29 -7.11 16.79
N ALA A 124 -8.69 -7.69 17.84
CA ALA A 124 -7.88 -8.90 17.72
C ALA A 124 -8.71 -10.09 17.22
N ARG A 125 -9.95 -10.24 17.71
CA ARG A 125 -10.89 -11.28 17.21
C ARG A 125 -11.26 -11.05 15.75
N ALA A 126 -11.51 -9.81 15.35
CA ALA A 126 -11.82 -9.48 13.95
C ALA A 126 -10.64 -9.81 13.02
N SER A 127 -9.42 -9.42 13.38
CA SER A 127 -8.22 -9.75 12.62
C SER A 127 -7.96 -11.27 12.57
N GLN A 128 -8.24 -12.00 13.65
CA GLN A 128 -8.13 -13.47 13.65
C GLN A 128 -9.16 -14.11 12.71
N ALA A 129 -10.41 -13.64 12.70
CA ALA A 129 -11.43 -14.14 11.78
C ALA A 129 -11.07 -13.87 10.31
N GLU A 130 -10.45 -12.73 10.01
CA GLU A 130 -9.95 -12.42 8.67
C GLU A 130 -8.79 -13.35 8.27
N LYS A 131 -7.86 -13.60 9.20
CA LYS A 131 -6.78 -14.58 8.99
C LYS A 131 -7.31 -15.98 8.69
N ASP A 132 -8.33 -16.43 9.42
CA ASP A 132 -8.96 -17.75 9.20
C ASP A 132 -9.65 -17.80 7.82
N LYS A 133 -10.28 -16.70 7.39
CA LYS A 133 -10.87 -16.58 6.04
C LYS A 133 -9.82 -16.62 4.94
N LEU A 134 -8.70 -15.93 5.12
CA LEU A 134 -7.57 -15.95 4.18
C LEU A 134 -6.94 -17.33 4.11
N GLN A 135 -6.78 -18.01 5.25
CA GLN A 135 -6.28 -19.38 5.27
C GLN A 135 -7.20 -20.33 4.48
N ALA A 136 -8.52 -20.22 4.67
CA ALA A 136 -9.48 -21.00 3.89
C ALA A 136 -9.44 -20.69 2.38
N MET A 137 -9.07 -19.47 1.98
CA MET A 137 -8.84 -19.14 0.56
C MET A 137 -7.55 -19.76 0.03
N VAL A 138 -6.47 -19.74 0.83
CA VAL A 138 -5.21 -20.41 0.50
C VAL A 138 -5.42 -21.91 0.31
N ASP A 139 -6.14 -22.56 1.22
CA ASP A 139 -6.43 -24.00 1.12
C ASP A 139 -7.21 -24.33 -0.17
N LYS A 140 -8.15 -23.47 -0.58
CA LYS A 140 -8.86 -23.61 -1.87
C LYS A 140 -7.93 -23.44 -3.07
N LEU A 141 -7.01 -22.49 -3.03
CA LEU A 141 -6.03 -22.28 -4.10
C LEU A 141 -5.07 -23.46 -4.24
N VAL A 142 -4.67 -24.07 -3.11
CA VAL A 142 -3.86 -25.30 -3.12
C VAL A 142 -4.61 -26.42 -3.84
N LEU A 143 -5.89 -26.65 -3.53
CA LEU A 143 -6.70 -27.66 -4.21
C LEU A 143 -6.86 -27.40 -5.72
N VAL A 144 -7.06 -26.14 -6.12
CA VAL A 144 -7.12 -25.76 -7.55
C VAL A 144 -5.78 -26.03 -8.23
N THR A 145 -4.66 -25.73 -7.56
CA THR A 145 -3.31 -25.96 -8.09
C THR A 145 -3.04 -27.46 -8.27
N GLU A 146 -3.43 -28.30 -7.31
CA GLU A 146 -3.33 -29.75 -7.41
C GLU A 146 -4.16 -30.29 -8.59
N SER A 147 -5.40 -29.82 -8.75
CA SER A 147 -6.26 -30.18 -9.88
C SER A 147 -5.63 -29.80 -11.22
N LEU A 148 -5.09 -28.58 -11.34
CA LEU A 148 -4.42 -28.13 -12.56
C LEU A 148 -3.17 -28.97 -12.87
N SER A 149 -2.40 -29.35 -11.84
CA SER A 149 -1.25 -30.23 -12.00
C SER A 149 -1.66 -31.62 -12.51
N GLN A 150 -2.78 -32.18 -12.00
CA GLN A 150 -3.31 -33.45 -12.48
C GLN A 150 -3.76 -33.37 -13.94
N THR A 151 -4.44 -32.28 -14.33
CA THR A 151 -4.83 -32.04 -15.73
C THR A 151 -3.61 -31.88 -16.64
N ALA A 152 -2.57 -31.17 -16.19
CA ALA A 152 -1.33 -31.01 -16.93
C ALA A 152 -0.63 -32.35 -17.17
N MET A 153 -0.58 -33.23 -16.16
CA MET A 153 -0.06 -34.59 -16.32
C MET A 153 -0.88 -35.40 -17.33
N ALA A 154 -2.21 -35.38 -17.23
CA ALA A 154 -3.07 -36.09 -18.18
C ALA A 154 -2.91 -35.58 -19.63
N ASN A 155 -2.70 -34.28 -19.81
CA ASN A 155 -2.41 -33.70 -21.13
C ASN A 155 -1.01 -34.08 -21.63
N SER A 156 -0.02 -34.18 -20.75
CA SER A 156 1.31 -34.69 -21.09
C SER A 156 1.23 -36.12 -21.61
N ASP A 157 0.49 -37.00 -20.93
CA ASP A 157 0.29 -38.39 -21.33
C ASP A 157 -0.40 -38.49 -22.71
N LYS A 158 -1.43 -37.67 -22.95
CA LYS A 158 -2.09 -37.58 -24.26
C LYS A 158 -1.14 -37.10 -25.36
N ASN A 159 -0.26 -36.15 -25.05
CA ASN A 159 0.72 -35.65 -26.02
C ASN A 159 1.75 -36.74 -26.38
N GLU A 160 2.17 -37.55 -25.40
CA GLU A 160 3.03 -38.71 -25.65
C GLU A 160 2.33 -39.75 -26.54
N GLN A 161 1.05 -40.04 -26.29
CA GLN A 161 0.25 -40.92 -27.17
C GLN A 161 0.14 -40.37 -28.60
N LEU A 162 -0.06 -39.06 -28.76
CA LEU A 162 -0.08 -38.40 -30.07
C LEU A 162 1.27 -38.51 -30.77
N GLN A 163 2.39 -38.32 -30.07
CA GLN A 163 3.72 -38.51 -30.64
C GLN A 163 3.94 -39.95 -31.13
N ILE A 164 3.51 -40.95 -30.36
CA ILE A 164 3.56 -42.36 -30.78
C ILE A 164 2.73 -42.57 -32.06
N SER A 165 1.52 -42.00 -32.14
CA SER A 165 0.66 -42.09 -33.32
C SER A 165 1.28 -41.43 -34.56
N ILE A 166 1.91 -40.26 -34.39
CA ILE A 166 2.66 -39.57 -35.46
C ILE A 166 3.84 -40.43 -35.92
N GLU A 167 4.59 -41.02 -35.00
CA GLU A 167 5.72 -41.90 -35.32
C GLU A 167 5.28 -43.14 -36.11
N MET A 168 4.15 -43.77 -35.72
CA MET A 168 3.55 -44.87 -36.48
C MET A 168 3.14 -44.45 -37.89
N SER A 169 2.50 -43.28 -38.02
CA SER A 169 2.07 -42.73 -39.31
C SER A 169 3.26 -42.39 -40.21
N ARG A 170 4.36 -41.87 -39.66
CA ARG A 170 5.64 -41.64 -40.37
C ARG A 170 6.22 -42.94 -40.90
N LYS A 171 6.29 -43.99 -40.08
CA LYS A 171 6.75 -45.32 -40.51
C LYS A 171 5.89 -45.89 -41.63
N GLN A 172 4.57 -45.71 -41.56
CA GLN A 172 3.66 -46.11 -42.63
C GLN A 172 3.89 -45.30 -43.91
N HIS A 173 4.10 -43.98 -43.80
CA HIS A 173 4.48 -43.14 -44.93
C HIS A 173 5.81 -43.54 -45.55
N ASP A 174 6.82 -43.90 -44.75
CA ASP A 174 8.11 -44.37 -45.25
C ASP A 174 7.97 -45.71 -45.97
N ASN A 175 7.16 -46.63 -45.45
CA ASN A 175 6.80 -47.88 -46.15
C ASN A 175 6.12 -47.58 -47.49
N ASN A 176 5.11 -46.69 -47.50
CA ASN A 176 4.44 -46.27 -48.73
C ASN A 176 5.41 -45.61 -49.71
N ARG A 177 6.35 -44.80 -49.22
CA ARG A 177 7.40 -44.17 -50.03
C ARG A 177 8.36 -45.19 -50.62
N GLN A 178 8.74 -46.22 -49.86
CA GLN A 178 9.56 -47.33 -50.36
C GLN A 178 8.81 -48.11 -51.45
N GLN A 179 7.51 -48.40 -51.26
CA GLN A 179 6.68 -49.01 -52.30
C GLN A 179 6.60 -48.11 -53.55
N LEU A 180 6.38 -46.81 -53.38
CA LEU A 180 6.39 -45.83 -54.46
C LEU A 180 7.75 -45.74 -55.18
N HIS A 181 8.88 -45.94 -54.48
CA HIS A 181 10.20 -46.01 -55.12
C HIS A 181 10.43 -47.28 -55.94
N GLN A 182 9.65 -48.35 -55.72
CA GLN A 182 9.67 -49.52 -56.61
C GLN A 182 8.91 -49.25 -57.93
N ILE A 183 8.00 -48.27 -57.95
CA ILE A 183 7.22 -47.94 -59.15
C ILE A 183 8.12 -47.42 -60.29
N PRO A 184 9.09 -46.48 -60.08
CA PRO A 184 10.05 -46.09 -61.11
C PRO A 184 10.96 -47.20 -61.62
N LEU A 185 11.24 -48.25 -60.83
CA LEU A 185 11.99 -49.40 -61.33
C LEU A 185 11.17 -50.17 -62.37
N HIS A 186 9.88 -50.38 -62.09
CA HIS A 186 8.95 -50.98 -63.06
C HIS A 186 8.69 -50.06 -64.26
N ILE A 187 8.53 -48.76 -64.03
CA ILE A 187 8.40 -47.79 -65.13
C ILE A 187 9.72 -47.70 -65.92
N GLY A 188 10.88 -47.86 -65.29
CA GLY A 188 12.18 -47.89 -65.97
C GLY A 188 12.33 -49.11 -66.88
N ASP A 189 11.83 -50.26 -66.44
CA ASP A 189 11.73 -51.46 -67.27
C ASP A 189 10.77 -51.23 -68.45
N ASP A 190 9.62 -50.60 -68.22
CA ASP A 190 8.64 -50.23 -69.26
C ASP A 190 9.19 -49.18 -70.23
N VAL A 191 9.93 -48.18 -69.74
CA VAL A 191 10.59 -47.14 -70.55
C VAL A 191 11.75 -47.74 -71.34
N ASN A 192 12.52 -48.70 -70.78
CA ASN A 192 13.49 -49.47 -71.53
C ASN A 192 12.81 -50.33 -72.60
N HIS A 193 11.64 -50.89 -72.31
CA HIS A 193 10.84 -51.63 -73.27
C HIS A 193 10.33 -50.73 -74.40
N LEU A 194 9.85 -49.53 -74.07
CA LEU A 194 9.45 -48.50 -75.03
C LEU A 194 10.66 -47.98 -75.82
N SER A 195 11.83 -47.83 -75.20
CA SER A 195 13.06 -47.44 -75.89
C SER A 195 13.49 -48.51 -76.90
N LYS A 196 13.37 -49.79 -76.57
CA LYS A 196 13.56 -50.91 -77.53
C LYS A 196 12.54 -50.86 -78.66
N VAL A 197 11.28 -50.51 -78.37
CA VAL A 197 10.24 -50.32 -79.39
C VAL A 197 10.56 -49.13 -80.30
N VAL A 198 10.95 -47.99 -79.75
CA VAL A 198 11.37 -46.79 -80.51
C VAL A 198 12.62 -47.07 -81.34
N HIS A 199 13.59 -47.83 -80.81
CA HIS A 199 14.76 -48.26 -81.56
C HIS A 199 14.39 -49.21 -82.71
N SER A 200 13.43 -50.11 -82.49
CA SER A 200 12.88 -50.99 -83.54
C SER A 200 12.13 -50.20 -84.60
N LEU A 201 11.40 -49.15 -84.22
CA LEU A 201 10.73 -48.24 -85.14
C LEU A 201 11.73 -47.43 -85.98
N ARG A 202 12.82 -46.92 -85.39
CA ARG A 202 13.93 -46.29 -86.14
C ARG A 202 14.58 -47.24 -87.13
N LEU A 203 14.85 -48.47 -86.72
CA LEU A 203 15.35 -49.52 -87.61
C LEU A 203 14.38 -49.85 -88.76
N HIS A 204 13.08 -49.69 -88.55
CA HIS A 204 12.08 -49.79 -89.61
C HIS A 204 12.09 -48.58 -90.52
N ASP A 205 12.28 -47.38 -89.99
CA ASP A 205 12.39 -46.12 -90.75
C ASP A 205 13.63 -46.12 -91.65
N ASP A 206 14.79 -46.54 -91.13
CA ASP A 206 16.03 -46.69 -91.90
C ASP A 206 15.87 -47.73 -93.04
N LYS A 207 15.13 -48.82 -92.80
CA LYS A 207 14.79 -49.81 -93.84
C LYS A 207 13.84 -49.24 -94.89
N LEU A 208 12.96 -48.34 -94.49
CA LEU A 208 12.00 -47.68 -95.37
C LEU A 208 12.71 -46.67 -96.27
N GLU A 209 13.60 -45.86 -95.72
CA GLU A 209 14.48 -44.97 -96.49
C GLU A 209 15.35 -45.76 -97.46
N ALA A 210 15.98 -46.86 -97.03
CA ALA A 210 16.74 -47.73 -97.90
C ALA A 210 15.89 -48.35 -99.01
N GLY A 211 14.64 -48.71 -98.71
CA GLY A 211 13.66 -49.19 -99.69
C GLY A 211 13.27 -48.12 -100.71
N ILE A 212 13.01 -46.89 -100.26
CA ILE A 212 12.71 -45.72 -101.10
C ILE A 212 13.90 -45.41 -102.03
N GLU A 213 15.12 -45.43 -101.52
CA GLU A 213 16.31 -45.15 -102.32
C GLU A 213 16.55 -46.23 -103.37
N LYS A 214 16.34 -47.50 -103.02
CA LYS A 214 16.39 -48.62 -103.97
C LYS A 214 15.30 -48.52 -105.04
N MET A 215 14.12 -48.00 -104.68
CA MET A 215 13.03 -47.73 -105.63
C MET A 215 13.37 -46.57 -106.57
N LYS A 216 13.98 -45.48 -106.07
CA LYS A 216 14.50 -44.41 -106.92
C LYS A 216 15.52 -44.93 -107.92
N GLU A 217 16.47 -45.76 -107.48
CA GLU A 217 17.46 -46.36 -108.38
C GLU A 217 16.82 -47.23 -109.48
N THR A 218 15.75 -47.98 -109.16
CA THR A 218 15.03 -48.77 -110.18
C THR A 218 14.22 -47.90 -111.15
N VAL A 219 13.67 -46.76 -110.69
CA VAL A 219 12.98 -45.78 -111.53
C VAL A 219 13.96 -45.08 -112.47
N GLU A 220 15.14 -44.69 -111.97
CA GLU A 220 16.20 -44.07 -112.78
C GLU A 220 16.80 -45.02 -113.83
N ARG A 221 16.76 -46.34 -113.59
CA ARG A 221 17.18 -47.36 -114.57
C ARG A 221 16.19 -47.60 -115.70
N GLY A 222 14.98 -47.02 -115.66
CA GLY A 222 14.00 -47.12 -116.74
C GLY A 222 13.39 -48.52 -116.91
N ASP A 223 13.44 -49.34 -115.86
CA ASP A 223 12.75 -50.63 -115.85
C ASP A 223 11.24 -50.41 -115.69
N ASN A 224 10.46 -50.89 -116.65
CA ASN A 224 9.00 -50.76 -116.68
C ASN A 224 8.42 -51.36 -115.39
N ILE A 225 7.90 -50.48 -114.52
CA ILE A 225 7.36 -50.84 -113.21
C ILE A 225 6.11 -51.68 -113.43
N ASN A 226 6.27 -52.99 -113.40
CA ASN A 226 5.18 -53.92 -113.53
C ASN A 226 4.25 -53.80 -112.30
N HIS A 227 2.97 -54.14 -112.50
CA HIS A 227 1.88 -54.00 -111.52
C HIS A 227 2.25 -54.45 -110.10
N ASP A 228 3.07 -55.51 -109.99
CA ASP A 228 3.51 -56.12 -108.74
C ASP A 228 4.32 -55.18 -107.82
N ASN A 229 5.10 -54.25 -108.38
CA ASN A 229 5.87 -53.29 -107.57
C ASN A 229 4.96 -52.19 -106.98
N HIS A 230 3.88 -51.85 -107.69
CA HIS A 230 2.86 -50.93 -107.18
C HIS A 230 2.03 -51.56 -106.04
N GLU A 231 1.80 -52.87 -106.10
CA GLU A 231 1.13 -53.65 -105.06
C GLU A 231 1.96 -53.66 -103.76
N ILE A 232 3.27 -53.96 -103.86
CA ILE A 232 4.19 -54.02 -102.70
C ILE A 232 4.37 -52.63 -102.05
N LEU A 233 4.43 -51.56 -102.86
CA LEU A 233 4.45 -50.19 -102.37
C LEU A 233 3.14 -49.82 -101.66
N ARG A 234 1.99 -50.21 -102.23
CA ARG A 234 0.68 -50.00 -101.57
C ARG A 234 0.60 -50.74 -100.24
N GLN A 235 1.09 -51.96 -100.18
CA GLN A 235 1.02 -52.79 -98.98
C GLN A 235 1.94 -52.23 -97.88
N THR A 236 3.18 -51.88 -98.23
CA THR A 236 4.15 -51.30 -97.27
C THR A 236 3.69 -49.92 -96.77
N VAL A 237 3.19 -49.05 -97.66
CA VAL A 237 2.66 -47.73 -97.27
C VAL A 237 1.34 -47.88 -96.49
N GLY A 238 0.53 -48.89 -96.79
CA GLY A 238 -0.66 -49.23 -96.03
C GLY A 238 -0.35 -49.63 -94.59
N GLU A 239 0.57 -50.57 -94.41
CA GLU A 239 0.99 -51.06 -93.09
C GLU A 239 1.66 -49.95 -92.25
N GLN A 240 2.46 -49.09 -92.88
CA GLN A 240 3.07 -47.97 -92.17
C GLN A 240 2.09 -46.85 -91.81
N ASN A 241 1.13 -46.55 -92.68
CA ASN A 241 0.07 -45.59 -92.35
C ASN A 241 -0.81 -46.12 -91.21
N GLU A 242 -1.03 -47.44 -91.13
CA GLU A 242 -1.77 -48.06 -90.04
C GLU A 242 -0.99 -47.99 -88.70
N GLN A 243 0.32 -48.24 -88.73
CA GLN A 243 1.18 -48.09 -87.54
C GLN A 243 1.32 -46.62 -87.08
N LEU A 244 1.45 -45.67 -88.02
CA LEU A 244 1.50 -44.24 -87.72
C LEU A 244 0.15 -43.73 -87.16
N ALA A 245 -0.98 -44.24 -87.68
CA ALA A 245 -2.31 -43.94 -87.16
C ALA A 245 -2.49 -44.42 -85.71
N VAL A 246 -1.94 -45.59 -85.35
CA VAL A 246 -1.94 -46.10 -83.97
C VAL A 246 -1.09 -45.21 -83.04
N LEU A 247 0.08 -44.75 -83.49
CA LEU A 247 0.94 -43.86 -82.71
C LEU A 247 0.34 -42.47 -82.49
N ILE A 248 -0.26 -41.87 -83.53
CA ILE A 248 -0.95 -40.57 -83.43
C ILE A 248 -2.16 -40.68 -82.50
N LYS A 249 -2.90 -41.81 -82.57
CA LYS A 249 -4.02 -42.09 -81.66
C LYS A 249 -3.55 -42.16 -80.19
N ASN A 250 -2.46 -42.87 -79.90
CA ASN A 250 -1.96 -43.04 -78.54
C ASN A 250 -1.42 -41.73 -77.93
N VAL A 251 -0.73 -40.90 -78.73
CA VAL A 251 -0.23 -39.59 -78.27
C VAL A 251 -1.39 -38.59 -78.09
N GLY A 252 -2.38 -38.62 -78.98
CA GLY A 252 -3.63 -37.86 -78.83
C GLY A 252 -4.41 -38.24 -77.58
N GLU A 253 -4.50 -39.55 -77.27
CA GLU A 253 -5.16 -40.06 -76.06
C GLU A 253 -4.43 -39.67 -74.78
N GLN A 254 -3.10 -39.66 -74.76
CA GLN A 254 -2.34 -39.22 -73.59
C GLN A 254 -2.43 -37.71 -73.35
N HIS A 255 -2.32 -36.89 -74.39
CA HIS A 255 -2.45 -35.44 -74.28
C HIS A 255 -3.87 -35.02 -73.89
N ASN A 256 -4.89 -35.69 -74.47
CA ASN A 256 -6.28 -35.50 -74.04
C ASN A 256 -6.48 -35.97 -72.60
N SER A 257 -5.94 -37.12 -72.16
CA SER A 257 -6.14 -37.55 -70.77
C SER A 257 -5.55 -36.59 -69.73
N THR A 258 -4.43 -35.93 -70.06
CA THR A 258 -3.75 -35.03 -69.13
C THR A 258 -4.43 -33.65 -69.10
N SER A 259 -4.83 -33.12 -70.26
CA SER A 259 -5.64 -31.89 -70.33
C SER A 259 -7.04 -32.10 -69.75
N GLN A 260 -7.65 -33.26 -70.00
CA GLN A 260 -8.95 -33.64 -69.47
C GLN A 260 -8.89 -33.79 -67.95
N ARG A 261 -7.84 -34.36 -67.36
CA ARG A 261 -7.68 -34.40 -65.88
C ARG A 261 -7.55 -33.01 -65.25
N PHE A 262 -6.88 -32.07 -65.91
CA PHE A 262 -6.79 -30.69 -65.40
C PHE A 262 -8.13 -29.95 -65.50
N VAL A 263 -8.85 -30.12 -66.62
CA VAL A 263 -10.20 -29.57 -66.82
C VAL A 263 -11.21 -30.25 -65.90
N ASP A 264 -11.12 -31.55 -65.68
CA ASP A 264 -12.01 -32.30 -64.80
C ASP A 264 -11.75 -31.91 -63.35
N HIS A 265 -10.50 -31.74 -62.90
CA HIS A 265 -10.22 -31.27 -61.54
C HIS A 265 -10.74 -29.84 -61.29
N HIS A 266 -10.62 -28.96 -62.29
CA HIS A 266 -11.12 -27.58 -62.19
C HIS A 266 -12.66 -27.50 -62.34
N ARG A 267 -13.26 -28.44 -63.07
CA ARG A 267 -14.72 -28.63 -63.20
C ARG A 267 -15.32 -29.29 -61.97
N GLU A 268 -14.59 -30.18 -61.31
CA GLU A 268 -14.96 -30.83 -60.05
C GLU A 268 -14.94 -29.81 -58.91
N TRP A 269 -13.92 -28.94 -58.84
CA TRP A 269 -13.88 -27.87 -57.84
C TRP A 269 -15.02 -26.84 -57.97
N HIS A 270 -15.35 -26.41 -59.20
CA HIS A 270 -16.53 -25.58 -59.44
C HIS A 270 -17.84 -26.37 -59.30
N GLY A 271 -17.81 -27.65 -59.66
CA GLY A 271 -18.90 -28.61 -59.52
C GLY A 271 -19.31 -28.77 -58.06
N ASP A 272 -18.37 -28.98 -57.14
CA ASP A 272 -18.61 -29.13 -55.71
C ASP A 272 -19.20 -27.85 -55.10
N HIS A 273 -18.72 -26.69 -55.54
CA HIS A 273 -19.17 -25.41 -55.02
C HIS A 273 -20.56 -25.02 -55.55
N GLU A 274 -20.85 -25.37 -56.81
CA GLU A 274 -22.17 -25.22 -57.43
C GLU A 274 -23.13 -26.31 -56.94
N GLU A 275 -22.64 -27.50 -56.63
CA GLU A 275 -23.40 -28.61 -56.07
C GLU A 275 -23.81 -28.34 -54.64
N MET A 276 -22.96 -27.73 -53.81
CA MET A 276 -23.34 -27.26 -52.48
C MET A 276 -24.42 -26.16 -52.54
N ARG A 277 -24.28 -25.20 -53.47
CA ARG A 277 -25.32 -24.17 -53.67
C ARG A 277 -26.62 -24.78 -54.20
N ASN A 278 -26.54 -25.65 -55.20
CA ASN A 278 -27.68 -26.37 -55.76
C ASN A 278 -28.30 -27.36 -54.76
N MET A 279 -27.53 -27.87 -53.80
CA MET A 279 -28.03 -28.70 -52.70
C MET A 279 -28.83 -27.85 -51.72
N PHE A 280 -28.35 -26.65 -51.38
CA PHE A 280 -29.09 -25.70 -50.55
C PHE A 280 -30.42 -25.28 -51.21
N ASP A 281 -30.38 -24.99 -52.51
CA ASP A 281 -31.57 -24.62 -53.28
C ASP A 281 -32.51 -25.82 -53.48
N ARG A 282 -31.98 -27.04 -53.66
CA ARG A 282 -32.77 -28.28 -53.72
C ARG A 282 -33.46 -28.58 -52.41
N LEU A 283 -32.75 -28.51 -51.28
CA LEU A 283 -33.33 -28.72 -49.94
C LEU A 283 -34.45 -27.71 -49.67
N ASN A 284 -34.24 -26.44 -50.00
CA ASN A 284 -35.26 -25.40 -49.85
C ASN A 284 -36.48 -25.61 -50.79
N LYS A 285 -36.25 -26.14 -51.99
CA LYS A 285 -37.32 -26.46 -52.95
C LYS A 285 -38.08 -27.73 -52.56
N ASP A 286 -37.39 -28.73 -52.04
CA ASP A 286 -37.97 -29.98 -51.58
C ASP A 286 -38.79 -29.76 -50.31
N ASP A 287 -38.33 -28.91 -49.37
CA ASP A 287 -39.12 -28.48 -48.20
C ASP A 287 -40.45 -27.84 -48.62
N LYS A 288 -40.41 -26.89 -49.57
CA LYS A 288 -41.63 -26.27 -50.13
C LYS A 288 -42.54 -27.27 -50.83
N LYS A 289 -41.99 -28.25 -51.55
CA LYS A 289 -42.77 -29.28 -52.27
C LYS A 289 -43.41 -30.29 -51.31
N LEU A 290 -42.70 -30.68 -50.25
CA LEU A 290 -43.22 -31.48 -49.15
C LEU A 290 -44.37 -30.76 -48.48
N GLN A 291 -44.21 -29.48 -48.17
CA GLN A 291 -45.24 -28.64 -47.59
C GLN A 291 -46.52 -28.59 -48.45
N SER A 292 -46.40 -28.35 -49.76
CA SER A 292 -47.56 -28.37 -50.66
C SER A 292 -48.20 -29.76 -50.83
N ARG A 293 -47.45 -30.86 -50.75
CA ARG A 293 -48.01 -32.23 -50.80
C ARG A 293 -48.77 -32.58 -49.53
N ILE A 294 -48.27 -32.14 -48.38
CA ILE A 294 -48.94 -32.32 -47.09
C ILE A 294 -50.24 -31.54 -47.09
N GLU A 295 -50.23 -30.26 -47.49
CA GLU A 295 -51.43 -29.43 -47.64
C GLU A 295 -52.46 -30.08 -48.58
N ALA A 296 -52.04 -30.60 -49.74
CA ALA A 296 -52.94 -31.27 -50.69
C ALA A 296 -53.48 -32.62 -50.20
N MET A 297 -52.72 -33.36 -49.37
CA MET A 297 -53.21 -34.60 -48.75
C MET A 297 -54.20 -34.29 -47.62
N GLU A 298 -53.95 -33.25 -46.83
CA GLU A 298 -54.87 -32.77 -45.80
C GLU A 298 -56.19 -32.30 -46.43
N GLU A 299 -56.15 -31.56 -47.54
CA GLU A 299 -57.33 -31.15 -48.30
C GLU A 299 -58.09 -32.35 -48.88
N LYS A 300 -57.39 -33.35 -49.42
CA LYS A 300 -58.02 -34.58 -49.95
C LYS A 300 -58.64 -35.47 -48.86
N MET A 301 -58.00 -35.58 -47.71
CA MET A 301 -58.56 -36.31 -46.56
C MET A 301 -59.78 -35.57 -45.98
N ALA A 302 -59.79 -34.23 -46.01
CA ALA A 302 -60.98 -33.46 -45.64
C ALA A 302 -62.14 -33.62 -46.65
N ALA A 303 -61.84 -33.85 -47.94
CA ALA A 303 -62.83 -33.92 -49.01
C ALA A 303 -63.35 -35.33 -49.34
N GLN A 304 -62.59 -36.39 -49.09
CA GLN A 304 -62.96 -37.77 -49.41
C GLN A 304 -62.61 -38.71 -48.25
N SER A 305 -63.61 -39.39 -47.69
CA SER A 305 -63.47 -40.50 -46.73
C SER A 305 -62.79 -41.70 -47.40
N MET A 306 -61.48 -41.63 -47.59
CA MET A 306 -60.66 -42.65 -48.25
C MET A 306 -59.99 -43.55 -47.20
N ASP A 307 -60.50 -44.77 -47.06
CA ASP A 307 -60.05 -45.87 -46.18
C ASP A 307 -58.69 -46.51 -46.61
N GLY A 308 -57.85 -45.80 -47.37
CA GLY A 308 -56.76 -46.44 -48.13
C GLY A 308 -55.36 -45.81 -48.01
N ILE A 309 -55.22 -44.60 -47.48
CA ILE A 309 -53.90 -44.03 -47.16
C ILE A 309 -53.69 -44.29 -45.68
N SER A 310 -52.85 -45.27 -45.35
CA SER A 310 -52.59 -45.59 -43.94
C SER A 310 -51.96 -44.38 -43.26
N ASP A 311 -52.46 -44.01 -42.08
CA ASP A 311 -51.93 -42.91 -41.25
C ASP A 311 -50.40 -42.98 -41.09
N SER A 312 -49.83 -44.19 -41.16
CA SER A 312 -48.39 -44.42 -41.10
C SER A 312 -47.59 -43.65 -42.16
N THR A 313 -48.10 -43.55 -43.40
CA THR A 313 -47.39 -42.91 -44.51
C THR A 313 -47.43 -41.38 -44.40
N LEU A 314 -48.55 -40.84 -43.92
CA LEU A 314 -48.68 -39.42 -43.63
C LEU A 314 -47.79 -39.02 -42.44
N ASN A 315 -47.77 -39.84 -41.39
CA ASN A 315 -46.94 -39.60 -40.21
C ASN A 315 -45.45 -39.64 -40.56
N THR A 316 -44.99 -40.58 -41.38
CA THR A 316 -43.57 -40.65 -41.79
C THR A 316 -43.14 -39.39 -42.56
N LEU A 317 -44.00 -38.86 -43.44
CA LEU A 317 -43.71 -37.61 -44.17
C LEU A 317 -43.73 -36.37 -43.27
N LYS A 318 -44.56 -36.36 -42.23
CA LYS A 318 -44.56 -35.30 -41.20
C LYS A 318 -43.29 -35.38 -40.35
N ASP A 319 -42.85 -36.57 -39.98
CA ASP A 319 -41.63 -36.79 -39.21
C ASP A 319 -40.38 -36.36 -39.99
N ASP A 320 -40.30 -36.68 -41.29
CA ASP A 320 -39.18 -36.26 -42.16
C ASP A 320 -39.15 -34.72 -42.36
N GLN A 321 -40.32 -34.09 -42.51
CA GLN A 321 -40.41 -32.63 -42.59
C GLN A 321 -39.98 -31.97 -41.27
N GLU A 322 -40.37 -32.55 -40.14
CA GLU A 322 -40.00 -32.06 -38.82
C GLU A 322 -38.49 -32.19 -38.58
N MET A 323 -37.86 -33.28 -39.03
CA MET A 323 -36.40 -33.45 -38.96
C MET A 323 -35.64 -32.38 -39.77
N LEU A 324 -36.12 -32.07 -40.98
CA LEU A 324 -35.52 -31.02 -41.82
C LEU A 324 -35.70 -29.63 -41.21
N ARG A 325 -36.89 -29.32 -40.69
CA ARG A 325 -37.15 -28.07 -39.96
C ARG A 325 -36.24 -27.94 -38.75
N GLN A 326 -36.10 -29.00 -37.96
CA GLN A 326 -35.24 -29.02 -36.79
C GLN A 326 -33.77 -28.75 -37.17
N THR A 327 -33.28 -29.33 -38.26
CA THR A 327 -31.91 -29.13 -38.74
C THR A 327 -31.67 -27.68 -39.19
N VAL A 328 -32.63 -27.08 -39.90
CA VAL A 328 -32.55 -25.67 -40.31
C VAL A 328 -32.64 -24.74 -39.10
N ASP A 329 -33.53 -25.03 -38.15
CA ASP A 329 -33.68 -24.26 -36.92
C ASP A 329 -32.42 -24.32 -36.05
N ASP A 330 -31.73 -25.45 -35.98
CA ASP A 330 -30.51 -25.58 -35.18
C ASP A 330 -29.32 -24.82 -35.82
N LEU A 331 -29.26 -24.77 -37.16
CA LEU A 331 -28.31 -23.91 -37.88
C LEU A 331 -28.59 -22.42 -37.68
N VAL A 332 -29.87 -22.01 -37.69
CA VAL A 332 -30.28 -20.61 -37.42
C VAL A 332 -30.00 -20.23 -35.97
N LYS A 333 -30.33 -21.09 -34.99
CA LYS A 333 -29.99 -20.89 -33.57
C LYS A 333 -28.49 -20.79 -33.35
N GLY A 334 -27.67 -21.56 -34.09
CA GLY A 334 -26.22 -21.46 -34.09
C GLY A 334 -25.74 -20.08 -34.55
N HIS A 335 -26.32 -19.56 -35.63
CA HIS A 335 -26.00 -18.21 -36.13
C HIS A 335 -26.44 -17.10 -35.16
N ASP A 336 -27.64 -17.20 -34.58
CA ASP A 336 -28.16 -16.21 -33.63
C ASP A 336 -27.37 -16.19 -32.32
N LYS A 337 -26.94 -17.37 -31.84
CA LYS A 337 -26.04 -17.49 -30.68
C LYS A 337 -24.72 -16.76 -30.94
N PHE A 338 -24.10 -16.99 -32.10
CA PHE A 338 -22.87 -16.30 -32.50
C PHE A 338 -23.04 -14.77 -32.54
N GLN A 339 -24.14 -14.27 -33.12
CA GLN A 339 -24.44 -12.83 -33.14
C GLN A 339 -24.65 -12.24 -31.74
N SER A 340 -25.30 -12.99 -30.83
CA SER A 340 -25.51 -12.56 -29.45
C SER A 340 -24.19 -12.44 -28.67
N GLU A 341 -23.24 -13.35 -28.89
CA GLU A 341 -21.90 -13.31 -28.29
C GLU A 341 -21.08 -12.13 -28.81
N VAL A 342 -21.16 -11.84 -30.12
CA VAL A 342 -20.54 -10.65 -30.73
C VAL A 342 -21.12 -9.35 -30.13
N ALA A 343 -22.43 -9.29 -29.86
CA ALA A 343 -23.07 -8.14 -29.22
C ALA A 343 -22.61 -7.94 -27.76
N ILE A 344 -22.47 -9.03 -27.00
CA ILE A 344 -21.94 -9.00 -25.62
C ILE A 344 -20.50 -8.48 -25.60
N MET A 345 -19.66 -8.92 -26.54
CA MET A 345 -18.27 -8.45 -26.64
C MET A 345 -18.19 -6.95 -26.98
N LYS A 346 -19.07 -6.43 -27.84
CA LYS A 346 -19.16 -4.99 -28.12
C LYS A 346 -19.58 -4.18 -26.89
N ALA A 347 -20.59 -4.64 -26.14
CA ALA A 347 -21.04 -3.97 -24.91
C ALA A 347 -19.96 -3.96 -23.83
N PHE A 348 -19.21 -5.07 -23.69
CA PHE A 348 -18.09 -5.15 -22.76
C PHE A 348 -16.97 -4.14 -23.12
N ARG A 349 -16.63 -4.03 -24.41
CA ARG A 349 -15.65 -3.05 -24.91
C ARG A 349 -16.05 -1.61 -24.58
N GLU A 350 -17.31 -1.24 -24.78
CA GLU A 350 -17.82 0.09 -24.44
C GLU A 350 -17.80 0.37 -22.92
N HIS A 351 -18.13 -0.62 -22.10
CA HIS A 351 -18.08 -0.49 -20.65
C HIS A 351 -16.64 -0.30 -20.15
N SER A 352 -15.69 -1.08 -20.67
CA SER A 352 -14.27 -0.96 -20.36
C SER A 352 -13.71 0.43 -20.71
N LEU A 353 -14.11 0.98 -21.86
CA LEU A 353 -13.73 2.33 -22.27
C LEU A 353 -14.25 3.41 -21.29
N LYS A 354 -15.52 3.31 -20.86
CA LYS A 354 -16.11 4.24 -19.87
C LYS A 354 -15.40 4.16 -18.51
N LEU A 355 -15.03 2.95 -18.10
CA LEU A 355 -14.32 2.71 -16.84
C LEU A 355 -12.91 3.30 -16.87
N HIS A 356 -12.19 3.11 -17.97
CA HIS A 356 -10.84 3.65 -18.17
C HIS A 356 -10.82 5.19 -18.13
N VAL A 357 -11.82 5.85 -18.74
CA VAL A 357 -11.97 7.32 -18.66
C VAL A 357 -12.19 7.79 -17.23
N LYS A 358 -13.02 7.08 -16.44
CA LYS A 358 -13.26 7.41 -15.02
C LYS A 358 -12.00 7.23 -14.17
N VAL A 359 -11.26 6.15 -14.37
CA VAL A 359 -9.99 5.87 -13.69
C VAL A 359 -8.97 6.99 -13.96
N ASN A 360 -8.84 7.43 -15.20
CA ASN A 360 -7.92 8.53 -15.55
C ASN A 360 -8.36 9.88 -14.94
N HIS A 361 -9.67 10.12 -14.83
CA HIS A 361 -10.19 11.31 -14.17
C HIS A 361 -9.94 11.29 -12.65
N LEU A 362 -10.13 10.13 -12.02
CA LEU A 362 -9.82 9.90 -10.60
C LEU A 362 -8.33 10.13 -10.33
N ALA A 363 -7.44 9.52 -11.12
CA ALA A 363 -6.00 9.67 -10.98
C ALA A 363 -5.53 11.14 -11.09
N LYS A 364 -6.10 11.91 -12.03
CA LYS A 364 -5.84 13.36 -12.15
C LYS A 364 -6.34 14.13 -10.93
N THR A 365 -7.53 13.79 -10.43
CA THR A 365 -8.11 14.44 -9.25
C THR A 365 -7.28 14.16 -7.99
N THR A 366 -6.87 12.91 -7.77
CA THR A 366 -5.97 12.51 -6.68
C THR A 366 -4.66 13.28 -6.72
N LYS A 367 -4.04 13.39 -7.91
CA LYS A 367 -2.79 14.15 -8.08
C LYS A 367 -2.97 15.60 -7.64
N THR A 368 -4.00 16.29 -8.13
CA THR A 368 -4.26 17.69 -7.75
C THR A 368 -4.59 17.89 -6.27
N LEU A 369 -5.28 16.94 -5.64
CA LEU A 369 -5.59 17.00 -4.21
C LEU A 369 -4.35 16.73 -3.36
N SER A 370 -3.48 15.81 -3.78
CA SER A 370 -2.21 15.52 -3.09
C SER A 370 -1.25 16.72 -3.14
N GLU A 371 -1.14 17.39 -4.28
CA GLU A 371 -0.32 18.60 -4.44
C GLU A 371 -0.84 19.76 -3.57
N LYS A 372 -2.17 19.92 -3.46
CA LYS A 372 -2.79 20.90 -2.56
C LYS A 372 -2.60 20.55 -1.08
N ALA A 373 -2.71 19.27 -0.71
CA ALA A 373 -2.52 18.83 0.68
C ALA A 373 -1.09 19.10 1.15
N VAL A 374 -0.08 18.76 0.33
CA VAL A 374 1.33 19.04 0.62
C VAL A 374 1.59 20.54 0.75
N ALA A 375 1.02 21.37 -0.14
CA ALA A 375 1.18 22.83 -0.06
C ALA A 375 0.58 23.44 1.22
N GLU A 376 -0.53 22.90 1.73
CA GLU A 376 -1.16 23.36 2.97
C GLU A 376 -0.46 22.83 4.23
N GLU A 377 0.09 21.61 4.18
CA GLU A 377 0.90 21.03 5.27
C GLU A 377 2.21 21.80 5.48
N VAL A 378 2.91 22.12 4.39
CA VAL A 378 4.15 22.93 4.42
C VAL A 378 3.88 24.33 4.99
N LYS A 379 2.74 24.96 4.64
CA LYS A 379 2.36 26.24 5.27
C LYS A 379 2.16 26.09 6.77
N GLY A 380 1.47 25.02 7.21
CA GLY A 380 1.24 24.72 8.62
C GLY A 380 2.56 24.60 9.41
N GLU A 381 3.53 23.84 8.91
CA GLU A 381 4.83 23.67 9.55
C GLU A 381 5.63 24.97 9.61
N VAL A 382 5.63 25.77 8.54
CA VAL A 382 6.30 27.08 8.53
C VAL A 382 5.69 28.01 9.59
N TYR A 383 4.36 28.03 9.74
CA TYR A 383 3.70 28.83 10.78
C TYR A 383 4.02 28.35 12.20
N VAL A 384 4.09 27.04 12.43
CA VAL A 384 4.46 26.46 13.74
C VAL A 384 5.91 26.79 14.08
N ASN A 385 6.82 26.72 13.12
CA ASN A 385 8.23 27.07 13.32
C ASN A 385 8.41 28.56 13.62
N ILE A 386 7.71 29.45 12.91
CA ILE A 386 7.70 30.89 13.21
C ILE A 386 7.14 31.16 14.61
N LEU A 387 6.07 30.46 15.03
CA LEU A 387 5.52 30.60 16.38
C LEU A 387 6.48 30.13 17.47
N ASN A 388 7.22 29.05 17.22
CA ASN A 388 8.20 28.53 18.18
C ASN A 388 9.42 29.47 18.28
N GLN A 389 9.88 30.05 17.17
CA GLN A 389 10.93 31.07 17.17
C GLN A 389 10.49 32.33 17.92
N LEU A 390 9.28 32.84 17.66
CA LEU A 390 8.73 34.00 18.37
C LEU A 390 8.58 33.74 19.87
N LYS A 391 8.17 32.54 20.30
CA LYS A 391 8.11 32.18 21.73
C LYS A 391 9.49 32.14 22.39
N GLN A 392 10.52 31.68 21.66
CA GLN A 392 11.90 31.67 22.15
C GLN A 392 12.47 33.09 22.23
N GLU A 393 12.14 33.95 21.27
CA GLU A 393 12.58 35.35 21.25
C GLU A 393 11.83 36.24 22.25
N ASP A 394 10.53 36.05 22.48
CA ASP A 394 9.77 36.77 23.51
C ASP A 394 10.22 36.39 24.93
N ALA A 395 10.58 35.13 25.16
CA ALA A 395 11.18 34.70 26.42
C ALA A 395 12.56 35.36 26.66
N ALA A 396 13.31 35.62 25.60
CA ALA A 396 14.60 36.32 25.66
C ALA A 396 14.46 37.86 25.77
N ALA A 397 13.46 38.45 25.11
CA ALA A 397 13.25 39.90 25.07
C ALA A 397 12.51 40.44 26.31
N ALA A 398 11.61 39.66 26.92
CA ALA A 398 10.92 40.03 28.16
C ALA A 398 11.87 40.17 29.37
N VAL A 399 13.08 39.60 29.29
CA VAL A 399 14.13 39.75 30.31
C VAL A 399 14.96 41.02 30.08
N ALA A 400 14.96 41.61 28.88
CA ALA A 400 15.97 42.58 28.50
C ALA A 400 15.51 44.05 28.44
N ASN A 401 14.30 44.38 27.98
CA ASN A 401 13.91 45.79 27.79
C ASN A 401 12.41 45.99 27.91
N GLY A 402 11.99 46.92 28.78
CA GLY A 402 10.59 47.27 29.03
C GLY A 402 9.84 47.78 27.79
N VAL A 403 9.39 46.86 26.94
CA VAL A 403 8.48 47.13 25.82
C VAL A 403 7.11 47.50 26.40
N LYS A 404 6.53 48.59 25.89
CA LYS A 404 5.23 49.09 26.34
C LYS A 404 4.15 48.05 26.08
N LYS A 405 3.44 47.66 27.15
CA LYS A 405 2.38 46.65 27.23
C LYS A 405 1.36 46.66 26.08
N GLU A 406 1.04 47.83 25.52
CA GLU A 406 0.10 47.96 24.40
C GLU A 406 0.60 47.36 23.07
N GLN A 407 1.90 47.44 22.79
CA GLN A 407 2.46 46.87 21.55
C GLN A 407 2.51 45.34 21.62
N SER A 408 2.84 44.79 22.79
CA SER A 408 2.77 43.34 23.02
C SER A 408 1.34 42.81 22.93
N GLU A 409 0.34 43.53 23.47
CA GLU A 409 -1.06 43.09 23.37
C GLU A 409 -1.60 43.09 21.93
N THR A 410 -1.16 44.02 21.10
CA THR A 410 -1.54 44.07 19.68
C THR A 410 -0.91 42.93 18.89
N LEU A 411 0.38 42.67 19.09
CA LEU A 411 1.09 41.54 18.49
C LEU A 411 0.49 40.19 18.92
N ILE A 412 0.17 40.02 20.20
CA ILE A 412 -0.48 38.80 20.71
C ILE A 412 -1.83 38.56 20.02
N LYS A 413 -2.66 39.61 19.82
CA LYS A 413 -3.94 39.48 19.11
C LYS A 413 -3.77 39.07 17.65
N GLU A 414 -2.76 39.60 16.97
CA GLU A 414 -2.48 39.30 15.57
C GLU A 414 -1.92 37.87 15.40
N VAL A 415 -1.03 37.45 16.31
CA VAL A 415 -0.55 36.07 16.40
C VAL A 415 -1.69 35.09 16.69
N GLN A 416 -2.60 35.41 17.61
CA GLN A 416 -3.78 34.59 17.89
C GLN A 416 -4.71 34.46 16.67
N LYS A 417 -4.85 35.52 15.86
CA LYS A 417 -5.63 35.49 14.62
C LYS A 417 -4.97 34.57 13.58
N LEU A 418 -3.65 34.62 13.45
CA LEU A 418 -2.88 33.74 12.56
C LEU A 418 -2.93 32.26 13.01
N VAL A 419 -2.85 31.99 14.32
CA VAL A 419 -2.99 30.63 14.88
C VAL A 419 -4.38 30.06 14.59
N LYS A 420 -5.44 30.86 14.74
CA LYS A 420 -6.81 30.46 14.38
C LYS A 420 -6.93 30.15 12.89
N ALA A 421 -6.37 30.98 12.02
CA ALA A 421 -6.35 30.71 10.58
C ALA A 421 -5.59 29.41 10.26
N SER A 422 -4.40 29.22 10.82
CA SER A 422 -3.59 28.01 10.65
C SER A 422 -4.33 26.75 11.10
N SER A 423 -5.03 26.78 12.24
CA SER A 423 -5.84 25.64 12.69
C SER A 423 -6.98 25.28 11.73
N ALA A 424 -7.61 26.28 11.08
CA ALA A 424 -8.64 26.04 10.08
C ALA A 424 -8.08 25.47 8.77
N HIS A 425 -6.87 25.88 8.38
CA HIS A 425 -6.14 25.30 7.24
C HIS A 425 -5.72 23.85 7.53
N HIS A 426 -5.26 23.56 8.74
CA HIS A 426 -4.92 22.20 9.16
C HIS A 426 -6.13 21.26 9.12
N GLU A 427 -7.31 21.71 9.58
CA GLU A 427 -8.52 20.88 9.48
C GLU A 427 -9.00 20.65 8.04
N LYS A 428 -8.89 21.66 7.16
CA LYS A 428 -9.11 21.44 5.72
C LYS A 428 -8.12 20.42 5.13
N GLY A 429 -6.86 20.44 5.57
CA GLY A 429 -5.87 19.44 5.18
C GLY A 429 -6.28 18.02 5.59
N LYS A 430 -6.83 17.83 6.80
CA LYS A 430 -7.36 16.53 7.24
C LYS A 430 -8.56 16.08 6.42
N GLU A 431 -9.47 16.99 6.08
CA GLU A 431 -10.63 16.69 5.24
C GLU A 431 -10.21 16.26 3.83
N ILE A 432 -9.25 16.97 3.21
CA ILE A 432 -8.67 16.59 1.92
C ILE A 432 -7.99 15.21 2.00
N LYS A 433 -7.21 14.95 3.05
CA LYS A 433 -6.55 13.64 3.25
C LYS A 433 -7.57 12.51 3.38
N LYS A 434 -8.66 12.73 4.11
CA LYS A 434 -9.78 11.78 4.21
C LYS A 434 -10.42 11.51 2.84
N SER A 435 -10.73 12.57 2.08
CA SER A 435 -11.27 12.41 0.72
C SER A 435 -10.31 11.66 -0.21
N LEU A 436 -8.99 11.82 -0.05
CA LEU A 436 -7.99 11.09 -0.83
C LEU A 436 -8.01 9.59 -0.53
N ILE A 437 -8.15 9.22 0.76
CA ILE A 437 -8.26 7.83 1.21
C ILE A 437 -9.54 7.18 0.66
N ASP A 438 -10.67 7.87 0.74
CA ASP A 438 -11.95 7.38 0.20
C ASP A 438 -11.85 7.15 -1.32
N LEU A 439 -11.19 8.06 -2.04
CA LEU A 439 -10.98 7.95 -3.48
C LEU A 439 -10.06 6.77 -3.87
N GLN A 440 -9.02 6.52 -3.07
CA GLN A 440 -8.13 5.37 -3.26
C GLN A 440 -8.88 4.05 -3.04
N ALA A 441 -9.72 3.97 -2.01
CA ALA A 441 -10.55 2.79 -1.75
C ALA A 441 -11.53 2.51 -2.91
N ASP A 442 -12.09 3.54 -3.53
CA ASP A 442 -12.97 3.37 -4.70
C ASP A 442 -12.19 2.94 -5.95
N TYR A 443 -10.95 3.41 -6.13
CA TYR A 443 -10.06 2.92 -7.20
C TYR A 443 -9.76 1.42 -7.04
N GLU A 444 -9.43 0.96 -5.83
CA GLU A 444 -9.15 -0.46 -5.54
C GLU A 444 -10.37 -1.35 -5.81
N LYS A 445 -11.58 -0.91 -5.45
CA LYS A 445 -12.84 -1.62 -5.79
C LYS A 445 -13.04 -1.75 -7.30
N ILE A 446 -12.75 -0.69 -8.06
CA ILE A 446 -12.87 -0.70 -9.53
C ILE A 446 -11.88 -1.70 -10.13
N MET A 447 -10.63 -1.72 -9.67
CA MET A 447 -9.62 -2.66 -10.15
C MET A 447 -9.99 -4.11 -9.84
N ALA A 448 -10.48 -4.39 -8.63
CA ALA A 448 -10.97 -5.73 -8.27
C ALA A 448 -12.15 -6.19 -9.15
N HIS A 449 -13.03 -5.27 -9.55
CA HIS A 449 -14.13 -5.59 -10.46
C HIS A 449 -13.66 -5.91 -11.88
N ILE A 450 -12.63 -5.20 -12.38
CA ILE A 450 -12.00 -5.49 -13.67
C ILE A 450 -11.41 -6.91 -13.65
N GLU A 451 -10.59 -7.22 -12.64
CA GLU A 451 -9.93 -8.52 -12.50
C GLU A 451 -10.94 -9.67 -12.40
N MET A 452 -12.02 -9.49 -11.61
CA MET A 452 -13.11 -10.46 -11.52
C MET A 452 -13.77 -10.70 -12.88
N THR A 453 -13.93 -9.65 -13.69
CA THR A 453 -14.56 -9.75 -15.01
C THR A 453 -13.65 -10.41 -16.03
N GLU A 454 -12.35 -10.10 -16.03
CA GLU A 454 -11.35 -10.78 -16.86
C GLU A 454 -11.28 -12.28 -16.55
N ASN A 455 -11.25 -12.66 -15.27
CA ASN A 455 -11.28 -14.05 -14.85
C ASN A 455 -12.56 -14.77 -15.30
N THR A 456 -13.71 -14.09 -15.24
CA THR A 456 -14.99 -14.63 -15.71
C THR A 456 -14.99 -14.87 -17.23
N LEU A 457 -14.40 -13.94 -18.00
CA LEU A 457 -14.26 -14.10 -19.46
C LEU A 457 -13.30 -15.24 -19.80
N ARG A 458 -12.18 -15.36 -19.08
CA ARG A 458 -11.22 -16.45 -19.28
C ARG A 458 -11.87 -17.81 -19.07
N LEU A 459 -12.58 -17.98 -17.96
CA LEU A 459 -13.35 -19.21 -17.65
C LEU A 459 -14.40 -19.54 -18.73
N ARG A 460 -15.03 -18.51 -19.33
CA ARG A 460 -15.98 -18.72 -20.44
C ARG A 460 -15.29 -19.18 -21.72
N VAL A 461 -14.12 -18.63 -22.04
CA VAL A 461 -13.32 -19.07 -23.19
C VAL A 461 -12.86 -20.52 -22.98
N GLU A 462 -12.29 -20.84 -21.82
CA GLU A 462 -11.88 -22.21 -21.46
C GLU A 462 -13.07 -23.18 -21.60
N LYS A 463 -14.26 -22.81 -21.11
CA LYS A 463 -15.46 -23.64 -21.23
C LYS A 463 -15.96 -23.78 -22.67
N MET A 464 -15.85 -22.75 -23.50
CA MET A 464 -16.18 -22.86 -24.93
C MET A 464 -15.22 -23.80 -25.66
N GLU A 465 -13.92 -23.74 -25.34
CA GLU A 465 -12.92 -24.65 -25.87
C GLU A 465 -13.22 -26.11 -25.46
N GLU A 466 -13.56 -26.34 -24.20
CA GLU A 466 -14.00 -27.66 -23.71
C GLU A 466 -15.26 -28.15 -24.43
N GLN A 467 -16.25 -27.27 -24.62
CA GLN A 467 -17.49 -27.61 -25.33
C GLN A 467 -17.24 -27.95 -26.79
N MET A 468 -16.41 -27.17 -27.49
CA MET A 468 -16.01 -27.49 -28.86
C MET A 468 -15.27 -28.82 -28.91
N ALA A 469 -14.31 -29.05 -28.02
CA ALA A 469 -13.56 -30.31 -27.94
C ALA A 469 -14.48 -31.53 -27.68
N ALA A 470 -15.46 -31.38 -26.78
CA ALA A 470 -16.43 -32.43 -26.50
C ALA A 470 -17.38 -32.70 -27.67
N GLN A 471 -17.79 -31.65 -28.39
CA GLN A 471 -18.66 -31.78 -29.57
C GLN A 471 -17.94 -32.51 -30.71
N PHE A 472 -16.64 -32.21 -30.93
CA PHE A 472 -15.80 -32.97 -31.86
C PHE A 472 -15.54 -34.42 -31.44
N ALA A 473 -15.59 -34.73 -30.14
CA ALA A 473 -15.42 -36.09 -29.64
C ALA A 473 -16.71 -36.93 -29.69
N ALA A 474 -17.88 -36.28 -29.73
CA ALA A 474 -19.19 -36.95 -29.80
C ALA A 474 -19.62 -37.26 -31.24
N ASP A 475 -19.18 -36.46 -32.20
CA ASP A 475 -19.39 -36.71 -33.61
C ASP A 475 -18.37 -37.76 -34.09
N ASP A 476 -18.79 -39.03 -34.06
CA ASP A 476 -18.07 -40.24 -34.52
C ASP A 476 -17.87 -40.22 -36.05
N VAL A 477 -17.31 -39.13 -36.58
CA VAL A 477 -17.11 -38.89 -38.00
C VAL A 477 -15.81 -39.61 -38.43
N PRO A 478 -15.87 -40.52 -39.41
CA PRO A 478 -14.72 -41.30 -39.84
C PRO A 478 -13.55 -40.40 -40.25
N HIS A 479 -12.39 -40.61 -39.63
CA HIS A 479 -11.16 -39.83 -39.80
C HIS A 479 -10.60 -39.77 -41.24
N GLU A 480 -11.17 -40.50 -42.20
CA GLU A 480 -10.67 -40.54 -43.58
C GLU A 480 -11.07 -39.34 -44.45
N ARG A 481 -12.02 -38.48 -44.05
CA ARG A 481 -12.47 -37.33 -44.87
C ARG A 481 -11.96 -35.95 -44.42
N ILE A 482 -11.26 -35.85 -43.28
CA ILE A 482 -10.75 -34.57 -42.72
C ILE A 482 -9.24 -34.37 -43.02
N GLY A 483 -8.62 -35.25 -43.80
CA GLY A 483 -7.18 -35.19 -44.09
C GLY A 483 -6.69 -34.14 -45.10
N ARG A 484 -7.53 -33.23 -45.61
CA ARG A 484 -7.09 -32.25 -46.64
C ARG A 484 -7.55 -30.80 -46.48
N LEU A 485 -8.26 -30.42 -45.41
CA LEU A 485 -8.77 -29.05 -45.22
C LEU A 485 -8.42 -28.40 -43.86
N GLY A 486 -7.56 -29.01 -43.03
CA GLY A 486 -7.53 -28.68 -41.60
C GLY A 486 -6.53 -27.63 -41.11
N ASP A 487 -5.33 -27.53 -41.69
CA ASP A 487 -4.22 -26.91 -40.94
C ASP A 487 -3.85 -25.49 -41.40
N VAL A 488 -4.17 -25.09 -42.64
CA VAL A 488 -3.77 -23.78 -43.17
C VAL A 488 -4.77 -22.65 -42.83
N ASP A 489 -6.05 -22.99 -42.58
CA ASP A 489 -7.10 -22.00 -42.30
C ASP A 489 -7.24 -21.66 -40.80
N ARG A 490 -6.90 -22.58 -39.89
CA ARG A 490 -6.99 -22.34 -38.43
C ARG A 490 -5.95 -21.34 -37.94
N GLU A 491 -4.70 -21.47 -38.40
CA GLU A 491 -3.60 -20.58 -38.00
C GLU A 491 -3.80 -19.17 -38.59
N ASN A 492 -4.28 -19.08 -39.84
CA ASN A 492 -4.54 -17.79 -40.49
C ASN A 492 -5.71 -17.02 -39.86
N THR A 493 -6.79 -17.69 -39.43
CA THR A 493 -7.97 -17.00 -38.86
C THR A 493 -7.68 -16.49 -37.44
N LEU A 494 -6.92 -17.26 -36.66
CA LEU A 494 -6.46 -16.84 -35.33
C LEU A 494 -5.43 -15.72 -35.43
N ASP A 495 -4.46 -15.81 -36.35
CA ASP A 495 -3.47 -14.77 -36.58
C ASP A 495 -4.09 -13.47 -37.13
N GLN A 496 -5.11 -13.55 -37.98
CA GLN A 496 -5.87 -12.39 -38.43
C GLN A 496 -6.62 -11.72 -37.27
N SER A 497 -7.20 -12.51 -36.37
CA SER A 497 -7.88 -12.00 -35.17
C SER A 497 -6.91 -11.34 -34.19
N ILE A 498 -5.72 -11.93 -33.99
CA ILE A 498 -4.66 -11.36 -33.14
C ILE A 498 -4.07 -10.08 -33.76
N ARG A 499 -3.85 -10.03 -35.09
CA ARG A 499 -3.39 -8.80 -35.77
C ARG A 499 -4.42 -7.69 -35.70
N ALA A 500 -5.70 -7.98 -35.94
CA ALA A 500 -6.77 -6.99 -35.81
C ALA A 500 -6.90 -6.41 -34.39
N LEU A 501 -6.62 -7.21 -33.35
CA LEU A 501 -6.57 -6.73 -31.97
C LEU A 501 -5.35 -5.85 -31.69
N LYS A 502 -4.17 -6.20 -32.23
CA LYS A 502 -2.95 -5.39 -32.10
C LYS A 502 -3.05 -4.05 -32.82
N ASP A 503 -3.54 -4.05 -34.07
CA ASP A 503 -3.74 -2.82 -34.85
C ASP A 503 -4.77 -1.90 -34.18
N GLY A 504 -5.83 -2.48 -33.60
CA GLY A 504 -6.81 -1.75 -32.80
C GLY A 504 -6.23 -1.13 -31.53
N HIS A 505 -5.27 -1.80 -30.88
CA HIS A 505 -4.56 -1.31 -29.70
C HIS A 505 -3.60 -0.15 -30.05
N GLU A 506 -2.87 -0.28 -31.16
CA GLU A 506 -1.92 0.75 -31.63
C GLU A 506 -2.64 2.02 -32.11
N TYR A 507 -3.77 1.88 -32.81
CA TYR A 507 -4.66 3.00 -33.16
C TYR A 507 -5.21 3.72 -31.91
N LEU A 508 -5.54 2.98 -30.85
CA LEU A 508 -6.02 3.57 -29.59
C LEU A 508 -4.91 4.31 -28.85
N HIS A 509 -3.69 3.76 -28.79
CA HIS A 509 -2.54 4.46 -28.23
C HIS A 509 -2.24 5.78 -28.96
N GLN A 510 -2.29 5.76 -30.29
CA GLN A 510 -2.10 6.97 -31.11
C GLN A 510 -3.18 8.01 -30.81
N LYS A 511 -4.46 7.60 -30.76
CA LYS A 511 -5.58 8.51 -30.50
C LYS A 511 -5.58 9.09 -29.08
N ILE A 512 -5.15 8.30 -28.09
CA ILE A 512 -4.94 8.79 -26.72
C ILE A 512 -3.77 9.79 -26.68
N SER A 513 -2.67 9.51 -27.39
CA SER A 513 -1.53 10.43 -27.48
C SER A 513 -1.93 11.76 -28.12
N ASP A 514 -2.76 11.74 -29.17
CA ASP A 514 -3.21 12.95 -29.86
C ASP A 514 -4.17 13.77 -28.99
N LEU A 515 -5.09 13.12 -28.28
CA LEU A 515 -5.99 13.78 -27.32
C LEU A 515 -5.25 14.39 -26.12
N VAL A 516 -4.16 13.78 -25.65
CA VAL A 516 -3.31 14.37 -24.60
C VAL A 516 -2.63 15.62 -25.11
N LYS A 517 -2.07 15.60 -26.33
CA LYS A 517 -1.42 16.76 -26.95
C LYS A 517 -2.40 17.92 -27.20
N ASP A 518 -3.60 17.63 -27.67
CA ASP A 518 -4.64 18.65 -27.89
C ASP A 518 -5.10 19.28 -26.58
N ASN A 519 -5.11 18.52 -25.48
CA ASN A 519 -5.50 19.01 -24.17
C ASN A 519 -4.38 19.76 -23.44
N GLU A 520 -3.11 19.42 -23.69
CA GLU A 520 -1.97 20.24 -23.25
C GLU A 520 -1.95 21.59 -23.96
N LYS A 521 -2.34 21.62 -25.24
CA LYS A 521 -2.46 22.85 -26.03
C LYS A 521 -3.62 23.74 -25.57
N SER A 522 -4.77 23.17 -25.23
CA SER A 522 -5.91 23.93 -24.68
C SER A 522 -5.65 24.45 -23.28
N HIS A 523 -4.87 23.74 -22.45
CA HIS A 523 -4.49 24.20 -21.11
C HIS A 523 -3.49 25.37 -21.13
N ALA A 524 -2.67 25.49 -22.19
CA ALA A 524 -1.78 26.63 -22.40
C ALA A 524 -2.53 27.91 -22.83
N GLU A 525 -3.66 27.79 -23.54
CA GLU A 525 -4.50 28.93 -23.94
C GLU A 525 -5.43 29.43 -22.82
N VAL A 526 -5.83 28.57 -21.87
CA VAL A 526 -6.76 28.93 -20.78
C VAL A 526 -6.06 29.56 -19.55
N MET A 527 -4.73 29.44 -19.44
CA MET A 527 -3.94 30.00 -18.32
C MET A 527 -3.43 31.43 -18.53
N ALA A 528 -3.95 32.17 -19.51
CA ALA A 528 -3.66 33.60 -19.67
C ALA A 528 -4.89 34.51 -19.43
N PRO A 529 -5.44 34.62 -18.20
CA PRO A 529 -6.28 35.76 -17.85
C PRO A 529 -5.40 36.97 -17.50
N LYS A 530 -5.48 38.02 -18.33
CA LYS A 530 -4.75 39.30 -18.17
C LYS A 530 -5.17 40.13 -16.95
N ASP A 531 -6.23 39.74 -16.22
CA ASP A 531 -6.85 40.60 -15.20
C ASP A 531 -6.62 40.15 -13.74
N CYS A 532 -5.65 39.26 -13.47
CA CYS A 532 -5.28 38.86 -12.10
C CYS A 532 -3.85 39.27 -11.70
N LEU A 533 -3.16 40.06 -12.54
CA LEU A 533 -1.74 40.39 -12.38
C LEU A 533 -1.46 41.59 -11.45
N GLU A 534 -2.50 42.33 -11.03
CA GLU A 534 -2.33 43.49 -10.15
C GLU A 534 -2.32 43.09 -8.66
N ASP A 535 -3.14 42.13 -8.24
CA ASP A 535 -3.19 41.68 -6.84
C ASP A 535 -2.00 40.81 -6.44
N THR A 536 -1.45 40.04 -7.38
CA THR A 536 -0.22 39.25 -7.16
C THR A 536 1.01 40.14 -7.06
N LYS A 537 1.11 41.23 -7.83
CA LYS A 537 2.18 42.24 -7.68
C LYS A 537 2.10 42.98 -6.35
N VAL A 538 0.91 43.27 -5.85
CA VAL A 538 0.72 43.89 -4.52
C VAL A 538 1.15 42.94 -3.39
N LEU A 539 0.88 41.64 -3.51
CA LEU A 539 1.34 40.64 -2.55
C LEU A 539 2.85 40.41 -2.63
N THR A 540 3.43 40.34 -3.82
CA THR A 540 4.87 40.16 -4.00
C THR A 540 5.67 41.36 -3.45
N ASN A 541 5.20 42.58 -3.71
CA ASN A 541 5.81 43.80 -3.14
C ASN A 541 5.69 43.88 -1.60
N LYS A 542 4.65 43.27 -1.01
CA LYS A 542 4.50 43.17 0.45
C LYS A 542 5.42 42.11 1.06
N VAL A 543 5.62 40.98 0.37
CA VAL A 543 6.57 39.94 0.77
C VAL A 543 8.01 40.47 0.70
N ASP A 544 8.38 41.16 -0.37
CA ASP A 544 9.71 41.79 -0.51
C ASP A 544 9.95 42.91 0.53
N GLY A 545 8.87 43.55 1.00
CA GLY A 545 8.91 44.53 2.09
C GLY A 545 9.14 43.87 3.45
N LEU A 546 8.56 42.70 3.69
CA LEU A 546 8.75 41.92 4.92
C LEU A 546 10.15 41.30 4.98
N GLU A 547 10.68 40.78 3.88
CA GLU A 547 12.06 40.26 3.84
C GLU A 547 13.09 41.37 4.09
N ARG A 548 12.88 42.57 3.54
CA ARG A 548 13.73 43.74 3.83
C ARG A 548 13.64 44.18 5.29
N ALA A 549 12.44 44.14 5.88
CA ALA A 549 12.25 44.46 7.30
C ALA A 549 12.93 43.41 8.20
N GLN A 550 12.80 42.13 7.86
CA GLN A 550 13.43 41.02 8.58
C GLN A 550 14.96 41.09 8.49
N GLY A 551 15.50 41.41 7.31
CA GLY A 551 16.95 41.64 7.11
C GLY A 551 17.49 42.81 7.95
N GLN A 552 16.73 43.90 8.09
CA GLN A 552 17.12 45.01 8.97
C GLN A 552 17.06 44.64 10.45
N ILE A 553 16.06 43.86 10.88
CA ILE A 553 15.95 43.38 12.27
C ILE A 553 17.12 42.46 12.61
N ILE A 554 17.47 41.53 11.73
CA ILE A 554 18.61 40.62 11.92
C ILE A 554 19.94 41.39 12.01
N LEU A 555 20.17 42.40 11.15
CA LEU A 555 21.38 43.23 11.21
C LEU A 555 21.46 44.03 12.52
N ARG A 556 20.32 44.50 13.04
CA ARG A 556 20.27 45.24 14.31
C ARG A 556 20.52 44.32 15.51
N LEU A 557 19.96 43.11 15.49
CA LEU A 557 20.21 42.10 16.53
C LEU A 557 21.66 41.62 16.54
N LYS A 558 22.27 41.46 15.36
CA LYS A 558 23.69 41.09 15.24
C LYS A 558 24.61 42.19 15.77
N SER A 559 24.29 43.45 15.47
CA SER A 559 24.97 44.63 16.05
C SER A 559 24.80 44.75 17.57
N MET A 560 23.71 44.24 18.14
CA MET A 560 23.47 44.24 19.59
C MET A 560 24.18 43.08 20.30
N ALA A 561 24.26 41.91 19.65
CA ALA A 561 24.98 40.75 20.18
C ALA A 561 26.51 40.97 20.25
N GLU A 562 27.06 41.78 19.33
CA GLU A 562 28.50 42.08 19.28
C GLU A 562 28.96 43.11 20.33
N GLN A 563 28.03 43.70 21.11
CA GLN A 563 28.32 44.65 22.19
C GLN A 563 28.27 44.03 23.60
N LEU A 564 28.09 42.71 23.73
CA LEU A 564 28.06 42.03 25.03
C LEU A 564 29.43 41.37 25.34
N PRO A 565 30.04 41.64 26.51
CA PRO A 565 31.30 41.03 26.89
C PRO A 565 31.10 39.54 27.23
N VAL A 566 31.88 38.68 26.56
CA VAL A 566 31.87 37.23 26.72
C VAL A 566 32.35 36.87 28.13
N VAL A 567 31.43 36.37 28.97
CA VAL A 567 31.76 35.68 30.23
C VAL A 567 31.58 34.19 29.98
N SER A 568 32.68 33.45 30.07
CA SER A 568 32.77 32.00 29.88
C SER A 568 32.07 31.26 31.02
N SER A 569 31.19 30.30 30.68
CA SER A 569 30.70 29.29 31.60
C SER A 569 30.63 27.93 30.92
N GLU A 570 31.64 27.09 31.19
CA GLU A 570 31.64 25.63 30.98
C GLU A 570 30.98 24.89 32.17
N GLN A 571 30.56 23.66 31.91
CA GLN A 571 30.12 22.58 32.81
C GLN A 571 28.64 22.53 33.21
N ALA A 572 27.83 21.96 32.31
CA ALA A 572 26.68 21.14 32.68
C ALA A 572 27.08 19.65 32.52
N THR A 573 26.83 18.86 33.56
CA THR A 573 27.22 17.45 33.70
C THR A 573 26.38 16.52 32.84
N ASP A 574 27.00 15.94 31.81
CA ASP A 574 26.46 15.02 30.81
C ASP A 574 26.26 13.57 31.32
N ASP A 575 25.89 13.40 32.60
CA ASP A 575 25.90 12.08 33.28
C ASP A 575 24.59 11.27 33.12
N GLU A 576 23.56 11.82 32.47
CA GLU A 576 22.22 11.21 32.46
C GLU A 576 21.83 10.55 31.12
N ILE A 577 22.57 10.80 30.03
CA ILE A 577 22.25 10.21 28.73
C ILE A 577 23.05 8.91 28.54
N PRO A 578 22.39 7.74 28.38
CA PRO A 578 23.09 6.48 28.14
C PRO A 578 23.82 6.53 26.79
N PRO A 579 25.02 5.93 26.68
CA PRO A 579 25.73 5.84 25.42
C PRO A 579 24.86 5.21 24.31
N PRO A 580 25.06 5.57 23.04
CA PRO A 580 24.29 5.00 21.94
C PRO A 580 24.51 3.48 21.81
N LEU A 581 23.46 2.74 21.43
CA LEU A 581 23.45 1.27 21.32
C LEU A 581 24.55 0.70 20.40
N ILE A 582 25.06 1.51 19.47
CA ILE A 582 26.14 1.14 18.55
C ILE A 582 27.42 0.66 19.27
N ILE A 583 27.64 1.10 20.53
CA ILE A 583 28.78 0.67 21.35
C ILE A 583 28.73 -0.82 21.71
N LEU A 584 27.56 -1.46 21.61
CA LEU A 584 27.39 -2.88 21.93
C LEU A 584 27.82 -3.79 20.76
N ASN A 585 28.00 -3.24 19.56
CA ASN A 585 28.25 -4.05 18.37
C ASN A 585 29.53 -4.89 18.48
N GLY A 586 29.37 -6.21 18.37
CA GLY A 586 30.45 -7.20 18.44
C GLY A 586 30.85 -7.62 19.87
N LEU A 587 30.32 -6.97 20.92
CA LEU A 587 30.65 -7.30 22.31
C LEU A 587 29.98 -8.59 22.77
N VAL A 588 30.65 -9.29 23.69
CA VAL A 588 30.19 -10.58 24.25
C VAL A 588 29.59 -10.36 25.64
N CYS A 589 28.48 -11.04 25.91
CA CYS A 589 27.82 -11.02 27.21
C CYS A 589 28.51 -11.96 28.23
N GLN A 590 28.66 -11.48 29.46
CA GLN A 590 29.16 -12.28 30.59
C GLN A 590 28.07 -13.17 31.20
N ARG A 591 28.47 -14.12 32.06
CA ARG A 591 27.57 -15.09 32.69
C ARG A 591 26.43 -14.47 33.53
N ASN A 592 26.64 -13.25 34.03
CA ASN A 592 25.67 -12.48 34.82
C ASN A 592 24.74 -11.60 33.94
N GLY A 593 24.86 -11.64 32.61
CA GLY A 593 24.07 -10.81 31.71
C GLY A 593 24.64 -9.41 31.49
N LEU A 594 25.84 -9.10 31.98
CA LEU A 594 26.50 -7.81 31.77
C LEU A 594 27.41 -7.85 30.54
N ILE A 595 27.51 -6.73 29.83
CA ILE A 595 28.32 -6.58 28.62
C ILE A 595 29.47 -5.63 28.95
N LYS A 596 30.69 -6.11 28.73
CA LYS A 596 31.92 -5.33 28.91
C LYS A 596 32.57 -5.04 27.57
N ASN A 597 33.20 -3.87 27.45
CA ASN A 597 34.04 -3.54 26.30
C ASN A 597 35.46 -4.13 26.45
N ASP A 598 36.31 -3.90 25.46
CA ASP A 598 37.69 -4.38 25.45
C ASP A 598 38.57 -3.79 26.57
N GLU A 599 38.12 -2.70 27.21
CA GLU A 599 38.77 -2.07 28.38
C GLU A 599 38.26 -2.64 29.72
N ASP A 600 37.48 -3.72 29.70
CA ASP A 600 36.81 -4.32 30.86
C ASP A 600 35.82 -3.37 31.58
N LYS A 601 35.37 -2.30 30.91
CA LYS A 601 34.34 -1.38 31.41
C LYS A 601 32.94 -1.89 31.05
N LEU A 602 32.02 -1.77 32.01
CA LEU A 602 30.61 -2.13 31.82
C LEU A 602 29.93 -1.12 30.89
N VAL A 603 29.39 -1.59 29.76
CA VAL A 603 28.74 -0.72 28.76
C VAL A 603 27.28 -1.10 28.50
N GLY A 604 26.85 -2.30 28.86
CA GLY A 604 25.47 -2.74 28.67
C GLY A 604 25.02 -3.90 29.55
N GLN A 605 23.73 -4.23 29.45
CA GLN A 605 23.09 -5.34 30.16
C GLN A 605 22.03 -5.99 29.27
N ILE A 606 21.93 -7.32 29.32
CA ILE A 606 20.85 -8.09 28.71
C ILE A 606 19.53 -7.80 29.44
N VAL A 607 18.53 -7.34 28.71
CA VAL A 607 17.17 -7.05 29.19
C VAL A 607 16.24 -8.23 28.92
N HIS A 608 16.49 -9.00 27.86
CA HIS A 608 15.65 -10.12 27.46
C HIS A 608 16.50 -11.29 26.95
N GLY A 609 16.13 -12.53 27.29
CA GLY A 609 16.87 -13.76 26.98
C GLY A 609 17.51 -14.42 28.20
N ASP A 610 17.81 -15.72 28.11
CA ASP A 610 18.50 -16.47 29.17
C ASP A 610 20.00 -16.16 29.15
N THR A 611 20.46 -15.38 30.13
CA THR A 611 21.86 -14.91 30.24
C THR A 611 22.86 -16.05 30.31
N LYS A 612 22.49 -17.20 30.90
CA LYS A 612 23.36 -18.37 30.99
C LYS A 612 23.55 -19.01 29.62
N MET A 613 22.47 -19.11 28.84
CA MET A 613 22.51 -19.68 27.49
C MET A 613 23.25 -18.77 26.51
N ILE A 614 22.96 -17.46 26.56
CA ILE A 614 23.62 -16.43 25.74
C ILE A 614 25.14 -16.43 25.98
N HIS A 615 25.57 -16.49 27.25
CA HIS A 615 26.98 -16.57 27.59
C HIS A 615 27.62 -17.89 27.13
N HIS A 616 26.95 -19.02 27.37
CA HIS A 616 27.47 -20.35 27.02
C HIS A 616 27.66 -20.53 25.51
N ARG A 617 26.82 -19.88 24.69
CA ARG A 617 26.90 -19.93 23.22
C ARG A 617 27.90 -18.93 22.62
N GLY A 618 28.46 -18.03 23.42
CA GLY A 618 29.35 -16.97 22.93
C GLY A 618 28.63 -15.96 22.03
N SER A 619 27.35 -15.71 22.30
CA SER A 619 26.51 -14.81 21.50
C SER A 619 27.00 -13.36 21.58
N ARG A 620 26.89 -12.63 20.47
CA ARG A 620 27.37 -11.25 20.30
C ARG A 620 26.22 -10.28 20.09
N CYS A 621 26.37 -9.06 20.62
CA CYS A 621 25.43 -7.98 20.39
C CYS A 621 25.67 -7.32 19.02
N ASP A 622 24.60 -6.86 18.35
CA ASP A 622 24.69 -5.97 17.18
C ASP A 622 24.60 -4.48 17.58
N ALA A 623 24.63 -3.58 16.59
CA ALA A 623 24.50 -2.14 16.81
C ALA A 623 23.10 -1.68 17.26
N HIS A 624 22.10 -2.56 17.19
CA HIS A 624 20.72 -2.31 17.62
C HIS A 624 20.42 -2.92 18.99
N GLY A 625 21.39 -3.60 19.61
CA GLY A 625 21.22 -4.28 20.89
C GLY A 625 20.62 -5.68 20.78
N HIS A 626 20.44 -6.26 19.59
CA HIS A 626 20.05 -7.66 19.45
C HIS A 626 21.22 -8.58 19.72
N VAL A 627 20.96 -9.74 20.31
CA VAL A 627 21.97 -10.74 20.64
C VAL A 627 21.80 -11.96 19.77
N TYR A 628 22.83 -12.30 18.99
CA TYR A 628 22.82 -13.44 18.08
C TYR A 628 23.90 -14.45 18.44
N SER A 629 23.55 -15.73 18.32
CA SER A 629 24.51 -16.81 18.42
C SER A 629 25.23 -17.02 17.10
N PRO A 630 26.54 -17.34 17.11
CA PRO A 630 27.29 -17.73 15.91
C PRO A 630 26.66 -18.92 15.18
N TRP A 631 25.90 -19.76 15.90
CA TRP A 631 25.28 -20.99 15.40
C TRP A 631 23.87 -20.77 14.84
N SER A 632 23.27 -19.59 15.04
CA SER A 632 21.95 -19.25 14.52
C SER A 632 21.93 -17.77 14.09
N PRO A 633 22.52 -17.44 12.93
CA PRO A 633 22.65 -16.05 12.47
C PRO A 633 21.31 -15.34 12.21
N TYR A 634 20.20 -16.08 12.17
CA TYR A 634 18.85 -15.55 11.93
C TYR A 634 17.97 -15.53 13.19
N GLY A 635 18.44 -16.09 14.31
CA GLY A 635 17.68 -16.14 15.57
C GLY A 635 18.17 -15.11 16.56
N VAL A 636 17.36 -14.09 16.86
CA VAL A 636 17.59 -13.19 17.99
C VAL A 636 17.39 -14.00 19.28
N GLU A 637 18.46 -14.24 20.03
CA GLU A 637 18.42 -14.96 21.31
C GLU A 637 18.08 -14.04 22.49
N GLY A 638 18.27 -12.72 22.32
CA GLY A 638 18.04 -11.75 23.38
C GLY A 638 18.19 -10.29 22.94
N TRP A 639 17.95 -9.39 23.88
CA TRP A 639 18.02 -7.94 23.70
C TRP A 639 18.86 -7.32 24.81
N ALA A 640 19.68 -6.34 24.46
CA ALA A 640 20.57 -5.61 25.34
C ALA A 640 20.25 -4.12 25.32
N ARG A 641 20.56 -3.44 26.42
CA ARG A 641 20.55 -1.97 26.52
C ARG A 641 21.91 -1.47 26.99
N THR A 642 22.25 -0.23 26.63
CA THR A 642 23.39 0.47 27.19
C THR A 642 23.11 0.93 28.62
N LEU A 643 24.18 1.08 29.41
CA LEU A 643 24.10 1.58 30.78
C LEU A 643 24.77 2.95 30.87
N THR A 644 24.19 3.87 31.64
CA THR A 644 24.85 5.14 31.98
C THR A 644 26.06 4.86 32.89
N PRO A 645 27.06 5.77 32.96
CA PRO A 645 28.20 5.63 33.87
C PRO A 645 27.76 5.43 35.34
N SER A 646 26.68 6.08 35.76
CA SER A 646 26.09 5.93 37.09
C SER A 646 25.48 4.53 37.32
N GLN A 647 24.76 3.98 36.34
CA GLN A 647 24.21 2.62 36.41
C GLN A 647 25.31 1.56 36.41
N ALA A 648 26.35 1.74 35.58
CA ALA A 648 27.51 0.85 35.54
C ALA A 648 28.21 0.78 36.90
N ARG A 649 28.42 1.93 37.57
CA ARG A 649 29.01 1.99 38.91
C ARG A 649 28.16 1.28 39.97
N GLY A 650 26.83 1.44 39.93
CA GLY A 650 25.92 0.81 40.88
C GLY A 650 25.78 -0.71 40.75
N LEU A 651 26.09 -1.26 39.58
CA LEU A 651 26.10 -2.72 39.36
C LEU A 651 27.43 -3.36 39.77
N MET A 652 28.55 -2.65 39.59
CA MET A 652 29.89 -3.10 40.01
C MET A 652 30.01 -3.23 41.54
N SER A 653 29.26 -2.46 42.33
CA SER A 653 29.38 -2.47 43.79
C SER A 653 28.71 -3.68 44.47
N LYS A 654 27.84 -4.41 43.78
CA LYS A 654 27.07 -5.52 44.40
C LYS A 654 27.83 -6.83 44.48
N ASP A 655 28.81 -7.06 43.60
CA ASP A 655 29.58 -8.31 43.56
C ASP A 655 30.83 -8.28 44.47
N GLY A 656 31.10 -7.15 45.13
CA GLY A 656 32.27 -6.95 46.00
C GLY A 656 32.09 -7.36 47.47
N GLU A 657 30.89 -7.72 47.91
CA GLU A 657 30.59 -7.97 49.33
C GLU A 657 30.34 -9.46 49.69
N GLU A 658 30.40 -10.38 48.71
CA GLU A 658 30.09 -11.81 48.92
C GLU A 658 31.29 -12.78 48.78
N ALA A 659 32.53 -12.30 48.72
CA ALA A 659 33.73 -13.15 48.55
C ALA A 659 34.63 -13.31 49.80
N THR A 660 34.12 -13.04 51.01
CA THR A 660 34.78 -13.42 52.27
C THR A 660 33.79 -14.03 53.26
N VAL A 661 33.35 -15.28 52.99
CA VAL A 661 32.89 -16.25 54.01
C VAL A 661 33.35 -17.64 53.61
#